data_AF-A0A932K686-F1
#
_entry.id   AF-A0A932K686-F1
#
_cell.length_a   1.000
_cell.length_b   1.000
_cell.length_c   1.000
_cell.angle_alpha   90.00
_cell.angle_beta   90.00
_cell.angle_gamma   90.00
#
_symmetry.space_group_name_H-M   'P 1'
#
loop_
_entity.id
_entity.type
_entity.pdbx_description
1 polymer ?
#
loop_
_entity_poly.entity_id
_entity_poly.type
_entity_poly.pdbx_seq_one_letter_code
_entity_poly.pdbx_strand_id
1 'polypeptide(L)'
;MQLNPFGAMAKSVCIGLVIAGIAGLLMAAMAWVQVARERRIDLEDVDRRASALSYQMATLSREVLAATGQDAVLAFAPRLEGHQRLLGFAVYRPNGQLVAAAQAITKFLDVLNAPVEQVRRGRLEVIETARVHGSYVHILAMGVRDPHGLLQGIVVTLHNISYIDQRITGRLIRFAWWIVPLVLLLLIIVATGTWLAYDRPLHNLAAWMQRLRQGHAPEAPPSGLPIPQLHTESDRLAVSFRAARAAGQAEARSTVQADQTWTRDRLRTYAVDCLQGGQLLVVSNREPYMHQLRDGQPQVIVPAWGLVTALDPILQACGGVWVAHGAGDADYHTADAHGRLMVPPAAARYTLRRVWLSREEEQGYYYGFANEGLWPLCHLAHERPVFRETDWVHYVQVNQRFAAAVLEEIGASDAMILVQDYHLALVPRLLKAAHPDLRVGLFWHIPWPNPEAFRICPWRTELLHGMLGADLMGFHLQQFCNNFLDTVDRLVESRLDWDHGAIELRGHTTLVRPHPISVENWTERQVPTGEALASQIATTKARYELDGLQIAVGVDRIDYTKGLPERFRAVARCLEKYPQYRERFTFVQLGAPSRTHLRRYRDHLTALESLADEINWHWQTARWKPIHLLVAHHDAATVHCFLRMAAVCIVSSLHDGMNLVAKEFVAAQEAGDGILILSEFAGAARELADALIINPYDTERFADAIHHAMTMDPQERRVRMERMRRVVEERNVYRWAASFLAELAATRACGSTVGTCPVAL
;
A
#
# COMPACT_ATOMS: atom_id res chain seq x y z
N MET A 1 -14.07 -6.20 -38.09
CA MET A 1 -14.16 -5.58 -39.42
C MET A 1 -12.74 -5.44 -39.96
N GLN A 2 -12.39 -6.27 -40.94
CA GLN A 2 -11.16 -6.36 -41.75
C GLN A 2 -9.80 -5.99 -41.12
N LEU A 3 -9.04 -7.02 -40.72
CA LEU A 3 -7.60 -6.95 -40.46
C LEU A 3 -6.86 -6.82 -41.81
N ASN A 4 -6.34 -5.64 -42.09
CA ASN A 4 -5.49 -5.36 -43.24
C ASN A 4 -4.04 -5.78 -42.88
N PRO A 5 -3.48 -6.87 -43.44
CA PRO A 5 -2.20 -7.40 -42.98
C PRO A 5 -0.99 -6.55 -43.40
N PHE A 6 -1.21 -5.45 -44.12
CA PHE A 6 -0.17 -4.51 -44.55
C PHE A 6 -0.30 -3.09 -43.95
N GLY A 7 -1.20 -2.88 -42.98
CA GLY A 7 -1.58 -1.55 -42.48
C GLY A 7 -0.60 -0.86 -41.51
N ALA A 8 0.48 -1.50 -41.07
CA ALA A 8 1.39 -0.88 -40.10
C ALA A 8 2.84 -1.36 -40.25
N MET A 9 3.48 -1.02 -41.36
CA MET A 9 4.93 -0.79 -41.27
C MET A 9 5.13 0.38 -40.29
N ALA A 10 5.90 0.18 -39.23
CA ALA A 10 6.24 1.26 -38.31
C ALA A 10 6.83 2.42 -39.13
N LYS A 11 6.37 3.66 -38.89
CA LYS A 11 6.76 4.83 -39.68
C LYS A 11 8.30 4.99 -39.74
N SER A 12 9.00 4.54 -38.70
CA SER A 12 10.46 4.39 -38.61
C SER A 12 11.06 3.52 -39.73
N VAL A 13 10.43 2.39 -40.07
CA VAL A 13 10.85 1.50 -41.15
C VAL A 13 10.63 2.15 -42.52
N CYS A 14 9.51 2.85 -42.72
CA CYS A 14 9.27 3.58 -43.96
C CYS A 14 10.30 4.70 -44.19
N ILE A 15 10.64 5.47 -43.16
CA ILE A 15 11.67 6.52 -43.24
C ILE A 15 13.05 5.89 -43.54
N GLY A 16 13.38 4.79 -42.85
CA GLY A 16 14.60 4.03 -43.11
C GLY A 16 14.70 3.55 -44.56
N LEU A 17 13.61 3.00 -45.10
CA LEU A 17 13.55 2.51 -46.49
C LEU A 17 13.75 3.64 -47.51
N VAL A 18 13.18 4.82 -47.28
CA VAL A 18 13.36 5.98 -48.17
C VAL A 18 14.81 6.45 -48.18
N ILE A 19 15.42 6.63 -47.00
CA ILE A 19 16.80 7.11 -46.88
C ILE A 19 17.78 6.08 -47.46
N ALA A 20 17.64 4.81 -47.10
CA ALA A 20 18.48 3.73 -47.62
C ALA A 20 18.32 3.54 -49.13
N GLY A 21 17.09 3.69 -49.65
CA GLY A 21 16.80 3.63 -51.09
C GLY A 21 17.47 4.74 -51.90
N ILE A 22 17.39 5.99 -51.41
CA ILE A 22 18.05 7.14 -52.06
C ILE A 22 19.57 6.96 -52.06
N ALA A 23 20.16 6.56 -50.92
CA ALA A 23 21.59 6.30 -50.82
C ALA A 23 22.04 5.15 -51.75
N GLY A 24 21.26 4.07 -51.81
CA GLY A 24 21.52 2.94 -52.71
C GLY A 24 21.50 3.33 -54.18
N LEU A 25 20.52 4.13 -54.60
CA LEU A 25 20.42 4.64 -55.97
C LEU A 25 21.62 5.52 -56.35
N LEU A 26 22.04 6.41 -55.45
CA LEU A 26 23.22 7.26 -55.67
C LEU A 26 24.50 6.44 -55.82
N MET A 27 24.71 5.43 -54.97
CA MET A 27 25.88 4.55 -55.04
C MET A 27 25.88 3.69 -56.31
N ALA A 28 24.73 3.16 -56.72
CA ALA A 28 24.59 2.40 -57.96
C ALA A 28 24.87 3.28 -59.19
N ALA A 29 24.38 4.52 -59.20
CA ALA A 29 24.65 5.47 -60.28
C ALA A 29 26.15 5.80 -60.37
N MET A 30 26.82 6.02 -59.24
CA MET A 30 28.27 6.27 -59.21
C MET A 30 29.08 5.06 -59.70
N ALA A 31 28.72 3.84 -59.26
CA ALA A 31 29.36 2.61 -59.72
C ALA A 31 29.19 2.41 -61.24
N TRP A 32 28.01 2.72 -61.77
CA TRP A 32 27.74 2.68 -63.22
C TRP A 32 28.64 3.65 -63.99
N VAL A 33 28.74 4.91 -63.54
CA VAL A 33 29.61 5.93 -64.16
C VAL A 33 31.07 5.48 -64.15
N GLN A 34 31.53 4.90 -63.04
CA GLN A 34 32.90 4.43 -62.92
C GLN A 34 33.19 3.25 -63.86
N VAL A 35 32.30 2.26 -63.93
CA VAL A 35 32.42 1.12 -64.85
C VAL A 35 32.39 1.57 -66.31
N ALA A 36 31.53 2.53 -66.66
CA ALA A 36 31.46 3.09 -68.01
C ALA A 36 32.75 3.83 -68.39
N ARG A 37 33.34 4.58 -67.45
CA ARG A 37 34.62 5.28 -67.63
C ARG A 37 35.76 4.30 -67.88
N GLU A 38 35.84 3.23 -67.09
CA GLU A 38 36.88 2.22 -67.25
C GLU A 38 36.74 1.42 -68.55
N ARG A 39 35.51 1.09 -68.98
CA ARG A 39 35.26 0.47 -70.28
C ARG A 39 35.83 1.30 -71.43
N ARG A 40 35.63 2.62 -71.37
CA ARG A 40 36.16 3.54 -72.38
C ARG A 40 37.69 3.52 -72.41
N ILE A 41 38.33 3.53 -71.24
CA ILE A 41 39.79 3.44 -71.12
C ILE A 41 40.31 2.10 -71.69
N ASP A 42 39.64 0.99 -71.35
CA ASP A 42 40.02 -0.35 -71.83
C ASP A 42 39.89 -0.46 -73.37
N LEU A 43 38.92 0.23 -73.99
CA LEU A 43 38.78 0.31 -75.47
C LEU A 43 39.84 1.22 -76.09
N GLU A 44 40.08 2.41 -75.55
CA GLU A 44 41.11 3.33 -76.05
C GLU A 44 42.53 2.71 -76.02
N ASP A 45 42.82 1.83 -75.05
CA ASP A 45 44.07 1.06 -75.03
C ASP A 45 44.15 0.03 -76.17
N VAL A 46 43.03 -0.62 -76.52
CA VAL A 46 42.96 -1.52 -77.68
C VAL A 46 43.15 -0.76 -78.98
N ASP A 47 42.49 0.39 -79.15
CA ASP A 47 42.62 1.25 -80.32
C ASP A 47 44.10 1.62 -80.57
N ARG A 48 44.79 2.11 -79.51
CA ARG A 48 46.21 2.50 -79.59
C ARG A 48 47.12 1.34 -79.98
N ARG A 49 46.90 0.15 -79.40
CA ARG A 49 47.67 -1.06 -79.72
C ARG A 49 47.41 -1.53 -81.14
N ALA A 50 46.16 -1.53 -81.57
CA ALA A 50 45.78 -1.89 -82.92
C ALA A 50 46.43 -0.97 -83.95
N SER A 51 46.41 0.35 -83.74
CA SER A 51 47.05 1.31 -84.64
C SER A 51 48.57 1.13 -84.70
N ALA A 52 49.24 0.94 -83.57
CA ALA A 52 50.67 0.68 -83.53
C ALA A 52 51.07 -0.60 -84.31
N LEU A 53 50.30 -1.67 -84.13
CA LEU A 53 50.50 -2.94 -84.83
C LEU A 53 50.20 -2.84 -86.33
N SER A 54 49.10 -2.17 -86.72
CA SER A 54 48.78 -1.91 -88.13
C SER A 54 49.89 -1.11 -88.84
N TYR A 55 50.47 -0.12 -88.16
CA TYR A 55 51.54 0.70 -88.73
C TYR A 55 52.84 -0.09 -88.92
N GLN A 56 53.20 -0.96 -87.97
CA GLN A 56 54.31 -1.91 -88.14
C GLN A 56 54.05 -2.86 -89.31
N MET A 57 52.83 -3.38 -89.41
CA MET A 57 52.45 -4.32 -90.47
C MET A 57 52.30 -3.67 -91.85
N ALA A 58 52.07 -2.35 -91.93
CA ALA A 58 51.97 -1.63 -93.21
C ALA A 58 53.26 -1.72 -94.04
N THR A 59 54.43 -1.71 -93.38
CA THR A 59 55.72 -1.88 -94.07
C THR A 59 55.86 -3.28 -94.65
N LEU A 60 55.54 -4.30 -93.86
CA LEU A 60 55.54 -5.71 -94.26
C LEU A 60 54.50 -6.01 -95.35
N SER A 61 53.35 -5.34 -95.31
CA SER A 61 52.27 -5.56 -96.28
C SER A 61 52.62 -5.04 -97.67
N ARG A 62 53.51 -4.05 -97.80
CA ARG A 62 54.03 -3.61 -99.11
C ARG A 62 54.81 -4.72 -99.83
N GLU A 63 55.58 -5.52 -99.08
CA GLU A 63 56.30 -6.68 -99.65
C GLU A 63 55.32 -7.74 -100.15
N VAL A 64 54.26 -8.03 -99.37
CA VAL A 64 53.21 -8.99 -99.75
C VAL A 64 52.45 -8.52 -101.00
N LEU A 65 52.18 -7.23 -101.13
CA LEU A 65 51.45 -6.66 -102.26
C LEU A 65 52.26 -6.68 -103.57
N ALA A 66 53.59 -6.70 -103.50
CA ALA A 66 54.48 -6.77 -104.66
C ALA A 66 54.69 -8.21 -105.18
N ALA A 67 54.47 -9.24 -104.35
CA ALA A 67 54.63 -10.64 -104.74
C ALA A 67 53.43 -11.17 -105.55
N THR A 68 53.68 -12.00 -106.57
CA THR A 68 52.65 -12.58 -107.45
C THR A 68 52.52 -14.09 -107.23
N GLY A 69 51.30 -14.58 -106.95
CA GLY A 69 50.98 -16.01 -106.86
C GLY A 69 50.86 -16.58 -105.44
N GLN A 70 50.82 -17.91 -105.33
CA GLN A 70 50.62 -18.66 -104.08
C GLN A 70 51.78 -18.53 -103.07
N ASP A 71 52.98 -18.13 -103.51
CA ASP A 71 54.17 -17.98 -102.67
C ASP A 71 54.05 -16.82 -101.65
N ALA A 72 53.27 -15.78 -101.97
CA ALA A 72 53.04 -14.63 -101.09
C ALA A 72 52.26 -15.00 -99.82
N VAL A 73 51.36 -15.99 -99.90
CA VAL A 73 50.52 -16.44 -98.77
C VAL A 73 51.30 -17.37 -97.84
N LEU A 74 52.11 -18.28 -98.41
CA LEU A 74 52.88 -19.28 -97.65
C LEU A 74 54.07 -18.67 -96.87
N ALA A 75 54.74 -17.66 -97.43
CA ALA A 75 55.87 -17.01 -96.76
C ALA A 75 55.46 -16.13 -95.56
N PHE A 76 54.21 -15.64 -95.55
CA PHE A 76 53.75 -14.61 -94.61
C PHE A 76 52.76 -15.11 -93.56
N ALA A 77 52.01 -16.18 -93.81
CA ALA A 77 51.03 -16.73 -92.87
C ALA A 77 51.57 -16.95 -91.43
N PRO A 78 52.80 -17.46 -91.20
CA PRO A 78 53.34 -17.65 -89.85
C PRO A 78 53.66 -16.34 -89.09
N ARG A 79 53.83 -15.22 -89.81
CA ARG A 79 54.16 -13.90 -89.24
C ARG A 79 52.92 -13.03 -88.97
N LEU A 80 51.75 -13.46 -89.45
CA LEU A 80 50.46 -12.78 -89.25
C LEU A 80 49.73 -13.24 -87.97
N GLU A 81 50.29 -14.24 -87.27
CA GLU A 81 49.80 -14.73 -85.99
C GLU A 81 50.86 -14.51 -84.92
N GLY A 82 50.42 -14.04 -83.75
CA GLY A 82 51.28 -13.97 -82.57
C GLY A 82 51.37 -12.57 -81.96
N HIS A 83 50.33 -12.18 -81.23
CA HIS A 83 50.39 -11.30 -80.05
C HIS A 83 49.19 -11.67 -79.14
N GLN A 84 49.30 -11.53 -77.81
CA GLN A 84 48.18 -11.84 -76.90
C GLN A 84 46.92 -11.05 -77.31
N ARG A 85 45.81 -11.75 -77.55
CA ARG A 85 44.46 -11.20 -77.89
C ARG A 85 44.32 -10.60 -79.29
N LEU A 86 45.38 -10.62 -80.09
CA LEU A 86 45.32 -10.36 -81.53
C LEU A 86 44.81 -11.63 -82.23
N LEU A 87 43.71 -11.52 -82.98
CA LEU A 87 43.19 -12.60 -83.81
C LEU A 87 43.96 -12.72 -85.14
N GLY A 88 44.60 -11.64 -85.59
CA GLY A 88 45.57 -11.66 -86.68
C GLY A 88 45.51 -10.40 -87.54
N PHE A 89 46.10 -10.48 -88.73
CA PHE A 89 46.00 -9.46 -89.78
C PHE A 89 45.45 -10.03 -91.11
N ALA A 90 44.80 -9.18 -91.90
CA ALA A 90 44.40 -9.44 -93.27
C ALA A 90 44.82 -8.30 -94.20
N VAL A 91 45.30 -8.63 -95.39
CA VAL A 91 45.81 -7.68 -96.39
C VAL A 91 44.96 -7.77 -97.65
N TYR A 92 44.46 -6.63 -98.09
CA TYR A 92 43.63 -6.47 -99.29
C TYR A 92 44.33 -5.59 -100.33
N ARG A 93 44.11 -5.88 -101.61
CA ARG A 93 44.51 -4.99 -102.72
C ARG A 93 43.63 -3.74 -102.79
N PRO A 94 44.05 -2.69 -103.52
CA PRO A 94 43.27 -1.46 -103.68
C PRO A 94 41.87 -1.68 -104.29
N ASN A 95 41.70 -2.77 -105.06
CA ASN A 95 40.42 -3.17 -105.65
C ASN A 95 39.50 -3.94 -104.67
N GLY A 96 39.90 -4.12 -103.40
CA GLY A 96 39.13 -4.84 -102.38
C GLY A 96 39.32 -6.36 -102.39
N GLN A 97 40.19 -6.90 -103.24
CA GLN A 97 40.45 -8.34 -103.28
C GLN A 97 41.39 -8.75 -102.12
N LEU A 98 40.99 -9.76 -101.33
CA LEU A 98 41.82 -10.32 -100.27
C LEU A 98 43.06 -11.00 -100.86
N VAL A 99 44.23 -10.66 -100.32
CA VAL A 99 45.53 -11.20 -100.75
C VAL A 99 46.01 -12.27 -99.78
N ALA A 100 46.00 -11.94 -98.49
CA ALA A 100 46.45 -12.84 -97.43
C ALA A 100 45.67 -12.54 -96.15
N ALA A 101 45.32 -13.57 -95.39
CA ALA A 101 44.72 -13.43 -94.06
C ALA A 101 45.28 -14.50 -93.13
N ALA A 102 45.46 -14.16 -91.85
CA ALA A 102 45.72 -15.14 -90.81
C ALA A 102 44.57 -16.17 -90.75
N GLN A 103 44.88 -17.42 -90.40
CA GLN A 103 43.90 -18.50 -90.41
C GLN A 103 42.73 -18.18 -89.46
N ALA A 104 43.03 -17.58 -88.31
CA ALA A 104 42.03 -17.15 -87.34
C ALA A 104 41.09 -16.04 -87.85
N ILE A 105 41.49 -15.22 -88.84
CA ILE A 105 40.65 -14.16 -89.42
C ILE A 105 39.63 -14.70 -90.42
N THR A 106 39.89 -15.84 -91.05
CA THR A 106 38.99 -16.39 -92.09
C THR A 106 37.54 -16.55 -91.62
N LYS A 107 37.32 -16.78 -90.32
CA LYS A 107 36.00 -16.88 -89.67
C LYS A 107 35.27 -15.53 -89.46
N PHE A 108 35.92 -14.42 -89.79
CA PHE A 108 35.45 -13.06 -89.56
C PHE A 108 35.42 -12.21 -90.83
N LEU A 109 35.65 -12.80 -92.01
CA LEU A 109 35.71 -12.06 -93.29
C LEU A 109 34.43 -11.25 -93.58
N ASP A 110 33.27 -11.77 -93.20
CA ASP A 110 31.97 -11.13 -93.42
C ASP A 110 31.89 -9.71 -92.84
N VAL A 111 32.57 -9.46 -91.72
CA VAL A 111 32.58 -8.14 -91.05
C VAL A 111 33.73 -7.24 -91.45
N LEU A 112 34.70 -7.71 -92.26
CA LEU A 112 35.83 -6.89 -92.70
C LEU A 112 35.51 -6.07 -93.95
N ASN A 113 34.56 -6.53 -94.78
CA ASN A 113 34.26 -5.89 -96.07
C ASN A 113 33.81 -4.44 -95.92
N ALA A 114 32.96 -4.12 -94.95
CA ALA A 114 32.46 -2.77 -94.75
C ALA A 114 33.56 -1.78 -94.32
N PRO A 115 34.41 -2.07 -93.30
CA PRO A 115 35.57 -1.24 -92.99
C PRO A 115 36.55 -1.06 -94.15
N VAL A 116 36.83 -2.12 -94.90
CA VAL A 116 37.73 -2.08 -96.07
C VAL A 116 37.19 -1.16 -97.16
N GLU A 117 35.90 -1.25 -97.49
CA GLU A 117 35.26 -0.37 -98.47
C GLU A 117 35.27 1.10 -98.05
N GLN A 118 35.12 1.38 -96.75
CA GLN A 118 35.20 2.75 -96.24
C GLN A 118 36.61 3.34 -96.40
N VAL A 119 37.68 2.56 -96.17
CA VAL A 119 39.06 2.98 -96.44
C VAL A 119 39.27 3.19 -97.95
N ARG A 120 38.72 2.31 -98.79
CA ARG A 120 38.78 2.45 -100.26
C ARG A 120 38.12 3.74 -100.76
N ARG A 121 37.04 4.18 -100.11
CA ARG A 121 36.32 5.43 -100.41
C ARG A 121 37.03 6.69 -99.91
N GLY A 122 38.23 6.58 -99.35
CA GLY A 122 39.09 7.71 -99.03
C GLY A 122 39.33 7.95 -97.53
N ARG A 123 38.80 7.12 -96.62
CA ARG A 123 39.18 7.20 -95.20
C ARG A 123 40.61 6.69 -94.99
N LEU A 124 41.36 7.35 -94.10
CA LEU A 124 42.74 6.96 -93.76
C LEU A 124 42.76 5.67 -92.92
N GLU A 125 41.94 5.66 -91.88
CA GLU A 125 41.71 4.51 -91.00
C GLU A 125 40.23 4.42 -90.61
N VAL A 126 39.77 3.21 -90.32
CA VAL A 126 38.41 2.92 -89.84
C VAL A 126 38.51 1.96 -88.67
N ILE A 127 37.97 2.37 -87.53
CA ILE A 127 37.85 1.54 -86.33
C ILE A 127 36.39 1.19 -86.12
N GLU A 128 36.09 -0.10 -86.06
CA GLU A 128 34.76 -0.60 -85.75
C GLU A 128 34.84 -1.73 -84.73
N THR A 129 33.78 -1.87 -83.92
CA THR A 129 33.61 -3.04 -83.06
C THR A 129 32.41 -3.83 -83.55
N ALA A 130 32.58 -5.13 -83.70
CA ALA A 130 31.54 -6.02 -84.20
C ALA A 130 31.39 -7.23 -83.27
N ARG A 131 30.18 -7.78 -83.23
CA ARG A 131 29.93 -9.06 -82.57
C ARG A 131 29.71 -10.13 -83.63
N VAL A 132 30.56 -11.14 -83.63
CA VAL A 132 30.54 -12.20 -84.64
C VAL A 132 30.74 -13.55 -83.95
N HIS A 133 29.86 -14.51 -84.24
CA HIS A 133 29.90 -15.86 -83.65
C HIS A 133 30.03 -15.86 -82.11
N GLY A 134 29.39 -14.91 -81.44
CA GLY A 134 29.41 -14.79 -79.98
C GLY A 134 30.63 -14.08 -79.38
N SER A 135 31.65 -13.76 -80.19
CA SER A 135 32.83 -12.99 -79.76
C SER A 135 32.70 -11.52 -80.13
N TYR A 136 33.12 -10.63 -79.25
CA TYR A 136 33.30 -9.21 -79.58
C TYR A 136 34.70 -9.01 -80.14
N VAL A 137 34.76 -8.43 -81.33
CA VAL A 137 36.00 -8.15 -82.04
C VAL A 137 36.14 -6.66 -82.32
N HIS A 138 37.35 -6.17 -82.16
CA HIS A 138 37.75 -4.83 -82.56
C HIS A 138 38.47 -4.93 -83.90
N ILE A 139 37.98 -4.18 -84.89
CA ILE A 139 38.44 -4.18 -86.28
C ILE A 139 39.06 -2.82 -86.56
N LEU A 140 40.32 -2.82 -86.98
CA LEU A 140 40.98 -1.61 -87.50
C LEU A 140 41.39 -1.88 -88.95
N ALA A 141 40.82 -1.14 -89.90
CA ALA A 141 41.24 -1.13 -91.29
C ALA A 141 42.04 0.15 -91.60
N MET A 142 43.24 0.00 -92.15
CA MET A 142 44.17 1.09 -92.44
C MET A 142 44.69 0.99 -93.87
N GLY A 143 44.64 2.10 -94.61
CA GLY A 143 45.17 2.16 -95.98
C GLY A 143 46.70 2.26 -96.01
N VAL A 144 47.35 1.34 -96.71
CA VAL A 144 48.79 1.40 -97.00
C VAL A 144 49.00 2.20 -98.28
N ARG A 145 49.71 3.31 -98.17
CA ARG A 145 49.94 4.25 -99.29
C ARG A 145 51.41 4.34 -99.63
N ASP A 146 51.70 4.69 -100.88
CA ASP A 146 53.06 4.98 -101.33
C ASP A 146 53.49 6.41 -100.91
N PRO A 147 54.77 6.79 -101.11
CA PRO A 147 55.25 8.15 -100.84
C PRO A 147 54.54 9.26 -101.63
N HIS A 148 53.85 8.91 -102.73
CA HIS A 148 53.05 9.83 -103.55
C HIS A 148 51.57 9.88 -103.12
N GLY A 149 51.19 9.17 -102.06
CA GLY A 149 49.85 9.17 -101.46
C GLY A 149 48.84 8.20 -102.10
N LEU A 150 49.24 7.43 -103.11
CA LEU A 150 48.38 6.45 -103.79
C LEU A 150 48.20 5.20 -102.93
N LEU A 151 46.95 4.71 -102.84
CA LEU A 151 46.61 3.51 -102.08
C LEU A 151 47.17 2.27 -102.75
N GLN A 152 48.14 1.61 -102.11
CA GLN A 152 48.74 0.37 -102.58
C GLN A 152 48.07 -0.88 -102.02
N GLY A 153 47.43 -0.78 -100.85
CA GLY A 153 46.62 -1.86 -100.28
C GLY A 153 45.99 -1.44 -98.96
N ILE A 154 45.28 -2.35 -98.29
CA ILE A 154 44.59 -2.11 -97.03
C ILE A 154 44.96 -3.23 -96.05
N VAL A 155 45.41 -2.85 -94.86
CA VAL A 155 45.71 -3.78 -93.76
C VAL A 155 44.59 -3.72 -92.74
N VAL A 156 44.07 -4.88 -92.36
CA VAL A 156 43.02 -5.01 -91.36
C VAL A 156 43.56 -5.80 -90.19
N THR A 157 43.50 -5.21 -89.00
CA THR A 157 43.93 -5.79 -87.74
C THR A 157 42.72 -6.13 -86.89
N LEU A 158 42.65 -7.38 -86.41
CA LEU A 158 41.50 -7.89 -85.66
C LEU A 158 41.92 -8.29 -84.24
N HIS A 159 41.26 -7.73 -83.22
CA HIS A 159 41.51 -8.07 -81.81
C HIS A 159 40.26 -8.68 -81.16
N ASN A 160 40.45 -9.65 -80.27
CA ASN A 160 39.37 -10.16 -79.41
C ASN A 160 39.23 -9.26 -78.18
N ILE A 161 38.10 -8.57 -78.06
CA ILE A 161 37.77 -7.68 -76.94
C ILE A 161 36.74 -8.27 -75.97
N SER A 162 36.38 -9.55 -76.14
CA SER A 162 35.38 -10.24 -75.28
C SER A 162 35.78 -10.25 -73.78
N TYR A 163 37.08 -10.15 -73.48
CA TYR A 163 37.58 -10.05 -72.11
C TYR A 163 37.20 -8.73 -71.42
N ILE A 164 36.95 -7.65 -72.18
CA ILE A 164 36.58 -6.34 -71.63
C ILE A 164 35.19 -6.46 -70.99
N ASP A 165 34.24 -7.08 -71.69
CA ASP A 165 32.88 -7.28 -71.18
C ASP A 165 32.85 -8.25 -69.98
N GLN A 166 33.67 -9.30 -69.98
CA GLN A 166 33.82 -10.19 -68.81
C GLN A 166 34.38 -9.43 -67.59
N ARG A 167 35.39 -8.57 -67.81
CA ARG A 167 35.98 -7.74 -66.75
C ARG A 167 35.00 -6.72 -66.19
N ILE A 168 34.19 -6.11 -67.05
CA ILE A 168 33.09 -5.19 -66.67
C ILE A 168 32.06 -5.91 -65.82
N THR A 169 31.61 -7.08 -66.25
CA THR A 169 30.63 -7.90 -65.51
C THR A 169 31.16 -8.26 -64.13
N GLY A 170 32.43 -8.70 -64.03
CA GLY A 170 33.07 -8.97 -62.75
C GLY A 170 33.26 -7.73 -61.86
N ARG A 171 33.42 -6.53 -62.43
CA ARG A 171 33.45 -5.27 -61.67
C ARG A 171 32.06 -4.90 -61.15
N LEU A 172 31.02 -5.00 -61.97
CA LEU A 172 29.63 -4.75 -61.56
C LEU A 172 29.21 -5.69 -60.42
N ILE A 173 29.54 -6.98 -60.51
CA ILE A 173 29.27 -7.95 -59.44
C ILE A 173 30.00 -7.55 -58.15
N ARG A 174 31.28 -7.17 -58.22
CA ARG A 174 32.03 -6.71 -57.04
C ARG A 174 31.44 -5.44 -56.41
N PHE A 175 31.01 -4.47 -57.20
CA PHE A 175 30.33 -3.28 -56.67
C PHE A 175 29.00 -3.65 -56.01
N ALA A 176 28.20 -4.54 -56.62
CA ALA A 176 26.96 -5.01 -56.03
C ALA A 176 27.20 -5.71 -54.67
N TRP A 177 28.25 -6.52 -54.56
CA TRP A 177 28.65 -7.19 -53.32
C TRP A 177 28.95 -6.21 -52.17
N TRP A 178 29.42 -4.99 -52.46
CA TRP A 178 29.70 -3.97 -51.43
C TRP A 178 28.50 -3.05 -51.16
N ILE A 179 27.73 -2.68 -52.19
CA ILE A 179 26.62 -1.72 -52.06
C ILE A 179 25.45 -2.34 -51.28
N VAL A 180 25.08 -3.59 -51.58
CA VAL A 180 23.93 -4.26 -50.94
C VAL A 180 24.06 -4.33 -49.41
N PRO A 181 25.14 -4.86 -48.81
CA PRO A 181 25.27 -4.91 -47.36
C PRO A 181 25.35 -3.53 -46.71
N LEU A 182 25.95 -2.54 -47.38
CA LEU A 182 26.05 -1.17 -46.85
C LEU A 182 24.68 -0.49 -46.76
N VAL A 183 23.82 -0.68 -47.78
CA VAL A 183 22.44 -0.17 -47.78
C VAL A 183 21.60 -0.85 -46.71
N LEU A 184 21.76 -2.17 -46.53
CA LEU A 184 21.09 -2.92 -45.45
C LEU A 184 21.54 -2.46 -44.06
N LEU A 185 22.83 -2.22 -43.85
CA LEU A 185 23.35 -1.70 -42.60
C LEU A 185 22.79 -0.30 -42.30
N LEU A 186 22.75 0.59 -43.31
CA LEU A 186 22.17 1.93 -43.18
C LEU A 186 20.69 1.87 -42.81
N LEU A 187 19.93 0.99 -43.44
CA LEU A 187 18.52 0.75 -43.11
C LEU A 187 18.35 0.38 -41.63
N ILE A 188 19.14 -0.58 -41.14
CA ILE A 188 19.08 -1.05 -39.76
C ILE A 188 19.42 0.08 -38.79
N ILE A 189 20.46 0.87 -39.05
CA ILE A 189 20.87 1.99 -38.20
C ILE A 189 19.76 3.04 -38.12
N VAL A 190 19.20 3.44 -39.26
CA VAL A 190 18.15 4.47 -39.30
C VAL A 190 16.86 3.98 -38.65
N ALA A 191 16.44 2.75 -38.93
CA ALA A 191 15.24 2.16 -38.34
C ALA A 191 15.39 2.00 -36.81
N THR A 192 16.55 1.54 -36.34
CA THR A 192 16.84 1.37 -34.91
C THR A 192 16.92 2.71 -34.19
N GLY A 193 17.58 3.72 -34.80
CA GLY A 193 17.69 5.06 -34.24
C GLY A 193 16.35 5.78 -34.13
N THR A 194 15.51 5.70 -35.18
CA THR A 194 14.17 6.29 -35.17
C THR A 194 13.25 5.58 -34.18
N TRP A 195 13.35 4.26 -34.05
CA TRP A 195 12.58 3.50 -33.05
C TRP A 195 12.96 3.86 -31.61
N LEU A 196 14.26 3.94 -31.30
CA LEU A 196 14.76 4.30 -29.97
C LEU A 196 14.41 5.75 -29.58
N ALA A 197 14.53 6.69 -30.51
CA ALA A 197 14.35 8.10 -30.24
C ALA A 197 12.88 8.55 -30.21
N TYR A 198 11.99 7.92 -30.99
CA TYR A 198 10.61 8.39 -31.16
C TYR A 198 9.56 7.35 -30.80
N ASP A 199 9.57 6.17 -31.45
CA ASP A 199 8.48 5.21 -31.28
C ASP A 199 8.42 4.67 -29.84
N ARG A 200 9.56 4.27 -29.26
CA ARG A 200 9.60 3.69 -27.91
C ARG A 200 9.16 4.67 -26.81
N PRO A 201 9.67 5.93 -26.75
CA PRO A 201 9.19 6.91 -25.76
C PRO A 201 7.70 7.24 -25.91
N LEU A 202 7.18 7.34 -27.13
CA LEU A 202 5.76 7.65 -27.37
C LEU A 202 4.84 6.49 -26.99
N HIS A 203 5.23 5.24 -27.24
CA HIS A 203 4.47 4.07 -26.77
C HIS A 203 4.44 3.99 -25.24
N ASN A 204 5.57 4.29 -24.57
CA ASN A 204 5.61 4.33 -23.11
C ASN A 204 4.70 5.43 -22.53
N LEU A 205 4.66 6.59 -23.17
CA LEU A 205 3.75 7.68 -22.79
C LEU A 205 2.28 7.28 -22.98
N ALA A 206 1.94 6.65 -24.11
CA ALA A 206 0.58 6.19 -24.38
C ALA A 206 0.13 5.11 -23.39
N ALA A 207 1.00 4.14 -23.07
CA ALA A 207 0.74 3.11 -22.07
C ALA A 207 0.60 3.71 -20.65
N TRP A 208 1.40 4.72 -20.32
CA TRP A 208 1.25 5.47 -19.06
C TRP A 208 -0.10 6.19 -19.01
N MET A 209 -0.49 6.92 -20.06
CA MET A 209 -1.80 7.60 -20.14
C MET A 209 -2.98 6.63 -20.02
N GLN A 210 -2.89 5.45 -20.65
CA GLN A 210 -3.92 4.42 -20.57
C GLN A 210 -4.05 3.86 -19.16
N ARG A 211 -2.92 3.58 -18.47
CA ARG A 211 -2.91 3.14 -17.07
C ARG A 211 -3.45 4.23 -16.13
N LEU A 212 -3.15 5.49 -16.41
CA LEU A 212 -3.67 6.65 -15.66
C LEU A 212 -5.19 6.75 -15.74
N ARG A 213 -5.76 6.49 -16.93
CA ARG A 213 -7.21 6.48 -17.17
C ARG A 213 -7.92 5.29 -16.53
N GLN A 214 -7.25 4.15 -16.42
CA GLN A 214 -7.78 2.91 -15.84
C GLN A 214 -7.59 2.81 -14.32
N GLY A 215 -7.13 3.86 -13.64
CA GLY A 215 -7.14 3.96 -12.18
C GLY A 215 -6.01 3.22 -11.44
N HIS A 216 -4.99 2.71 -12.12
CA HIS A 216 -3.84 2.06 -11.47
C HIS A 216 -2.84 3.11 -10.90
N ALA A 217 -1.93 2.70 -10.01
CA ALA A 217 -1.10 3.54 -9.11
C ALA A 217 -0.36 4.74 -9.76
N PRO A 218 0.02 5.79 -8.99
CA PRO A 218 0.57 7.04 -9.54
C PRO A 218 2.06 6.91 -9.88
N GLU A 219 2.38 6.27 -11.00
CA GLU A 219 3.74 6.28 -11.55
C GLU A 219 4.10 7.66 -12.14
N ALA A 220 5.37 8.07 -11.99
CA ALA A 220 5.90 9.25 -12.65
C ALA A 220 5.81 9.10 -14.18
N PRO A 221 5.56 10.18 -14.94
CA PRO A 221 5.58 10.11 -16.39
C PRO A 221 6.97 9.67 -16.89
N PRO A 222 7.04 8.96 -18.03
CA PRO A 222 8.30 8.48 -18.56
C PRO A 222 9.24 9.65 -18.93
N SER A 223 10.50 9.55 -18.51
CA SER A 223 11.55 10.54 -18.81
C SER A 223 12.14 10.33 -20.22
N GLY A 224 12.68 11.41 -20.81
CA GLY A 224 13.33 11.36 -22.12
C GLY A 224 12.39 11.39 -23.33
N LEU A 225 11.25 12.07 -23.21
CA LEU A 225 10.34 12.30 -24.34
C LEU A 225 11.02 13.15 -25.43
N PRO A 226 10.80 12.86 -26.72
CA PRO A 226 11.46 13.55 -27.83
C PRO A 226 11.06 15.04 -27.96
N ILE A 227 9.96 15.45 -27.33
CA ILE A 227 9.43 16.81 -27.38
C ILE A 227 9.36 17.37 -25.95
N PRO A 228 10.10 18.42 -25.61
CA PRO A 228 10.12 18.99 -24.25
C PRO A 228 8.75 19.44 -23.73
N GLN A 229 7.90 19.98 -24.61
CA GLN A 229 6.54 20.40 -24.23
C GLN A 229 5.65 19.23 -23.78
N LEU A 230 5.82 18.03 -24.37
CA LEU A 230 5.06 16.85 -23.95
C LEU A 230 5.44 16.41 -22.53
N HIS A 231 6.71 16.60 -22.14
CA HIS A 231 7.15 16.34 -20.77
C HIS A 231 6.42 17.25 -19.79
N THR A 232 6.47 18.57 -20.01
CA THR A 232 5.84 19.56 -19.13
C THR A 232 4.32 19.37 -19.01
N GLU A 233 3.65 19.09 -20.12
CA GLU A 233 2.19 18.84 -20.10
C GLU A 233 1.84 17.50 -19.44
N SER A 234 2.67 16.45 -19.61
CA SER A 234 2.47 15.18 -18.91
C SER A 234 2.65 15.31 -17.39
N ASP A 235 3.60 16.12 -16.92
CA ASP A 235 3.79 16.44 -15.51
C ASP A 235 2.58 17.19 -14.93
N ARG A 236 2.10 18.22 -15.64
CA ARG A 236 0.90 18.98 -15.24
C ARG A 236 -0.34 18.10 -15.17
N LEU A 237 -0.54 17.23 -16.16
CA LEU A 237 -1.63 16.27 -16.19
C LEU A 237 -1.55 15.31 -14.98
N ALA A 238 -0.37 14.77 -14.68
CA ALA A 238 -0.14 13.90 -13.54
C ALA A 238 -0.48 14.58 -12.19
N VAL A 239 -0.09 15.84 -12.03
CA VAL A 239 -0.41 16.65 -10.83
C VAL A 239 -1.91 16.90 -10.73
N SER A 240 -2.57 17.29 -11.82
CA SER A 240 -4.02 17.55 -11.83
C SER A 240 -4.85 16.31 -11.49
N PHE A 241 -4.48 15.13 -12.02
CA PHE A 241 -5.15 13.87 -11.70
C PHE A 241 -4.91 13.44 -10.25
N ARG A 242 -3.72 13.66 -9.69
CA ARG A 242 -3.45 13.40 -8.26
C ARG A 242 -4.32 14.29 -7.36
N ALA A 243 -4.44 15.58 -7.70
CA ALA A 243 -5.29 16.52 -6.96
C ALA A 243 -6.77 16.15 -7.06
N ALA A 244 -7.27 15.86 -8.26
CA ALA A 244 -8.66 15.45 -8.48
C ALA A 244 -9.00 14.12 -7.80
N ARG A 245 -8.06 13.16 -7.80
CA ARG A 245 -8.24 11.86 -7.13
C ARG A 245 -8.15 11.97 -5.61
N ALA A 246 -7.29 12.84 -5.07
CA ALA A 246 -7.27 13.14 -3.64
C ALA A 246 -8.59 13.78 -3.18
N ALA A 247 -9.13 14.72 -3.96
CA ALA A 247 -10.43 15.32 -3.71
C ALA A 247 -11.58 14.29 -3.82
N GLY A 248 -11.62 13.52 -4.91
CA GLY A 248 -12.66 12.49 -5.11
C GLY A 248 -12.55 11.32 -4.12
N GLN A 249 -11.35 10.95 -3.66
CA GLN A 249 -11.17 9.97 -2.59
C GLN A 249 -11.57 10.55 -1.23
N ALA A 250 -11.34 11.83 -0.96
CA ALA A 250 -11.79 12.47 0.27
C ALA A 250 -13.34 12.53 0.32
N GLU A 251 -13.98 12.83 -0.81
CA GLU A 251 -15.45 12.89 -0.94
C GLU A 251 -16.10 11.50 -0.94
N ALA A 252 -15.49 10.51 -1.62
CA ALA A 252 -15.95 9.13 -1.55
C ALA A 252 -15.72 8.53 -0.15
N ARG A 253 -14.61 8.87 0.52
CA ARG A 253 -14.37 8.47 1.92
C ARG A 253 -15.37 9.12 2.85
N SER A 254 -15.66 10.41 2.74
CA SER A 254 -16.65 11.05 3.61
C SER A 254 -18.05 10.46 3.43
N THR A 255 -18.42 10.11 2.20
CA THR A 255 -19.73 9.48 1.90
C THR A 255 -19.81 8.04 2.43
N VAL A 256 -18.77 7.22 2.25
CA VAL A 256 -18.70 5.84 2.79
C VAL A 256 -18.57 5.84 4.33
N GLN A 257 -17.82 6.78 4.89
CA GLN A 257 -17.62 6.91 6.33
C GLN A 257 -18.92 7.39 7.01
N ALA A 258 -19.69 8.30 6.40
CA ALA A 258 -21.01 8.67 6.90
C ALA A 258 -21.99 7.47 6.95
N ASP A 259 -21.90 6.54 5.99
CA ASP A 259 -22.75 5.34 5.93
C ASP A 259 -22.32 4.22 6.91
N GLN A 260 -21.07 4.25 7.36
CA GLN A 260 -20.49 3.25 8.29
C GLN A 260 -20.35 3.74 9.74
N THR A 261 -20.40 5.04 9.98
CA THR A 261 -20.21 5.61 11.32
C THR A 261 -21.45 5.36 12.16
N TRP A 262 -21.27 4.79 13.34
CA TRP A 262 -22.34 4.62 14.30
C TRP A 262 -22.54 5.93 15.07
N THR A 263 -23.75 6.46 15.05
CA THR A 263 -24.13 7.66 15.81
C THR A 263 -25.14 7.29 16.88
N ARG A 264 -25.34 8.21 17.84
CA ARG A 264 -26.38 8.10 18.86
C ARG A 264 -27.76 7.77 18.27
N ASP A 265 -28.17 8.49 17.22
CA ASP A 265 -29.48 8.31 16.58
C ASP A 265 -29.61 6.97 15.83
N ARG A 266 -28.52 6.52 15.21
CA ARG A 266 -28.48 5.20 14.56
C ARG A 266 -28.62 4.08 15.59
N LEU A 267 -27.87 4.16 16.69
CA LEU A 267 -28.02 3.21 17.79
C LEU A 267 -29.44 3.22 18.35
N ARG A 268 -30.02 4.39 18.59
CA ARG A 268 -31.40 4.51 19.09
C ARG A 268 -32.39 3.78 18.20
N THR A 269 -32.33 4.02 16.89
CA THR A 269 -33.21 3.37 15.90
C THR A 269 -33.04 1.85 15.92
N TYR A 270 -31.78 1.40 15.97
CA TYR A 270 -31.44 -0.01 15.97
C TYR A 270 -31.84 -0.73 17.27
N ALA A 271 -31.66 -0.08 18.42
CA ALA A 271 -32.05 -0.60 19.72
C ALA A 271 -33.56 -0.79 19.83
N VAL A 272 -34.37 0.13 19.28
CA VAL A 272 -35.83 -0.02 19.23
C VAL A 272 -36.25 -1.30 18.50
N ASP A 273 -35.58 -1.62 17.39
CA ASP A 273 -35.82 -2.84 16.61
C ASP A 273 -35.42 -4.11 17.41
N CYS A 274 -34.22 -4.12 18.02
CA CYS A 274 -33.76 -5.24 18.84
C CYS A 274 -34.64 -5.52 20.07
N LEU A 275 -35.20 -4.46 20.68
CA LEU A 275 -36.00 -4.57 21.89
C LEU A 275 -37.44 -5.04 21.62
N GLN A 276 -37.97 -4.81 20.41
CA GLN A 276 -39.34 -5.18 19.99
C GLN A 276 -40.43 -4.70 20.98
N GLY A 277 -40.28 -3.47 21.48
CA GLY A 277 -41.20 -2.88 22.47
C GLY A 277 -40.92 -3.26 23.93
N GLY A 278 -39.91 -4.10 24.19
CA GLY A 278 -39.41 -4.38 25.54
C GLY A 278 -38.53 -3.27 26.11
N GLN A 279 -38.29 -3.31 27.42
CA GLN A 279 -37.44 -2.34 28.11
C GLN A 279 -35.95 -2.77 28.11
N LEU A 280 -35.04 -1.80 27.98
CA LEU A 280 -33.61 -2.02 28.20
C LEU A 280 -33.27 -1.76 29.67
N LEU A 281 -32.68 -2.75 30.35
CA LEU A 281 -32.13 -2.60 31.69
C LEU A 281 -30.63 -2.85 31.68
N VAL A 282 -29.85 -1.93 32.23
CA VAL A 282 -28.41 -2.11 32.48
C VAL A 282 -28.21 -2.27 33.97
N VAL A 283 -27.44 -3.28 34.38
CA VAL A 283 -27.21 -3.59 35.79
C VAL A 283 -25.71 -3.59 36.05
N SER A 284 -25.20 -2.65 36.84
CA SER A 284 -23.77 -2.57 37.17
C SER A 284 -23.55 -2.23 38.63
N ASN A 285 -22.38 -2.55 39.16
CA ASN A 285 -22.05 -2.14 40.52
C ASN A 285 -22.01 -0.62 40.68
N ARG A 286 -21.33 0.10 39.77
CA ARG A 286 -21.18 1.56 39.85
C ARG A 286 -22.30 2.28 39.11
N GLU A 287 -22.76 3.38 39.70
CA GLU A 287 -23.72 4.29 39.07
C GLU A 287 -23.02 5.37 38.22
N PRO A 288 -23.73 5.95 37.23
CA PRO A 288 -23.19 7.01 36.37
C PRO A 288 -23.18 8.40 37.01
N TYR A 289 -24.10 8.68 37.94
CA TYR A 289 -24.25 9.98 38.60
C TYR A 289 -24.39 9.78 40.11
N MET A 290 -23.37 10.19 40.85
CA MET A 290 -23.32 10.10 42.31
C MET A 290 -23.58 11.48 42.91
N HIS A 291 -24.23 11.54 44.07
CA HIS A 291 -24.43 12.78 44.81
C HIS A 291 -23.58 12.76 46.07
N GLN A 292 -22.75 13.78 46.24
CA GLN A 292 -21.98 13.99 47.45
C GLN A 292 -22.48 15.22 48.21
N LEU A 293 -22.53 15.14 49.54
CA LEU A 293 -22.81 16.31 50.37
C LEU A 293 -21.60 17.27 50.34
N ARG A 294 -21.81 18.47 49.80
CA ARG A 294 -20.85 19.57 49.86
C ARG A 294 -21.56 20.81 50.37
N ASP A 295 -21.04 21.38 51.45
CA ASP A 295 -21.65 22.52 52.16
C ASP A 295 -23.12 22.28 52.54
N GLY A 296 -23.46 21.03 52.88
CA GLY A 296 -24.81 20.61 53.26
C GLY A 296 -25.80 20.48 52.09
N GLN A 297 -25.35 20.63 50.84
CA GLN A 297 -26.16 20.46 49.64
C GLN A 297 -25.67 19.27 48.80
N PRO A 298 -26.58 18.47 48.21
CA PRO A 298 -26.20 17.44 47.25
C PRO A 298 -25.56 18.06 46.00
N GLN A 299 -24.32 17.68 45.70
CA GLN A 299 -23.64 18.00 44.44
C GLN A 299 -23.45 16.74 43.60
N VAL A 300 -23.80 16.83 42.33
CA VAL A 300 -23.64 15.74 41.38
C VAL A 300 -22.17 15.62 40.97
N ILE A 301 -21.65 14.40 41.00
CA ILE A 301 -20.32 14.04 40.55
C ILE A 301 -20.47 12.87 39.58
N VAL A 302 -19.80 12.98 38.44
CA VAL A 302 -19.68 11.88 37.47
C VAL A 302 -18.41 11.10 37.81
N PRO A 303 -18.52 9.83 38.24
CA PRO A 303 -17.36 9.04 38.61
C PRO A 303 -16.45 8.76 37.40
N ALA A 304 -15.12 8.91 37.56
CA ALA A 304 -14.13 8.65 36.51
C ALA A 304 -13.88 7.14 36.29
N TRP A 305 -14.83 6.46 35.66
CA TRP A 305 -14.80 5.01 35.41
C TRP A 305 -15.09 4.68 33.95
N GLY A 306 -14.22 3.85 33.34
CA GLY A 306 -14.36 3.47 31.92
C GLY A 306 -15.69 2.80 31.56
N LEU A 307 -16.28 2.02 32.48
CA LEU A 307 -17.61 1.43 32.28
C LEU A 307 -18.69 2.52 32.19
N VAL A 308 -18.64 3.54 33.05
CA VAL A 308 -19.60 4.66 33.01
C VAL A 308 -19.42 5.45 31.72
N THR A 309 -18.17 5.75 31.34
CA THR A 309 -17.82 6.43 30.10
C THR A 309 -18.37 5.73 28.85
N ALA A 310 -18.49 4.40 28.89
CA ALA A 310 -19.01 3.63 27.77
C ALA A 310 -20.54 3.44 27.80
N LEU A 311 -21.12 3.16 28.98
CA LEU A 311 -22.54 2.79 29.08
C LEU A 311 -23.50 3.98 29.18
N ASP A 312 -23.06 5.12 29.74
CA ASP A 312 -23.91 6.30 29.85
C ASP A 312 -24.38 6.84 28.48
N PRO A 313 -23.51 6.97 27.46
CA PRO A 313 -23.94 7.37 26.12
C PRO A 313 -24.96 6.42 25.49
N ILE A 314 -24.85 5.11 25.78
CA ILE A 314 -25.76 4.09 25.28
C ILE A 314 -27.15 4.28 25.87
N LEU A 315 -27.27 4.47 27.20
CA LEU A 315 -28.57 4.70 27.81
C LEU A 315 -29.14 6.09 27.51
N GLN A 316 -28.30 7.10 27.32
CA GLN A 316 -28.76 8.39 26.81
C GLN A 316 -29.35 8.28 25.38
N ALA A 317 -28.86 7.33 24.57
CA ALA A 317 -29.37 7.05 23.23
C ALA A 317 -30.66 6.23 23.26
N CYS A 318 -30.65 5.11 23.98
CA CYS A 318 -31.69 4.08 23.95
C CYS A 318 -32.84 4.34 24.95
N GLY A 319 -32.60 5.12 26.00
CA GLY A 319 -33.46 5.15 27.18
C GLY A 319 -33.36 3.84 27.98
N GLY A 320 -34.26 3.65 28.94
CA GLY A 320 -34.31 2.46 29.79
C GLY A 320 -34.00 2.75 31.25
N VAL A 321 -33.60 1.72 31.98
CA VAL A 321 -33.27 1.81 33.42
C VAL A 321 -31.86 1.33 33.68
N TRP A 322 -31.08 2.10 34.42
CA TRP A 322 -29.80 1.70 34.95
C TRP A 322 -29.96 1.32 36.43
N VAL A 323 -29.83 0.04 36.77
CA VAL A 323 -29.80 -0.43 38.15
C VAL A 323 -28.35 -0.43 38.65
N ALA A 324 -28.05 0.34 39.70
CA ALA A 324 -26.69 0.46 40.23
C ALA A 324 -26.65 0.67 41.76
N HIS A 325 -25.51 0.40 42.40
CA HIS A 325 -25.37 0.72 43.83
C HIS A 325 -25.22 2.24 44.03
N GLY A 326 -26.08 2.82 44.86
CA GLY A 326 -26.01 4.22 45.28
C GLY A 326 -24.94 4.38 46.37
N ALA A 327 -23.76 4.90 46.00
CA ALA A 327 -22.58 4.94 46.86
C ALA A 327 -22.27 6.33 47.42
N GLY A 328 -22.95 7.36 46.94
CA GLY A 328 -22.85 8.74 47.43
C GLY A 328 -23.58 8.93 48.76
N ASP A 329 -23.01 9.75 49.64
CA ASP A 329 -23.59 10.07 50.94
C ASP A 329 -24.88 10.92 50.83
N ALA A 330 -25.09 11.60 49.70
CA ALA A 330 -26.32 12.34 49.42
C ALA A 330 -27.32 11.58 48.55
N ASP A 331 -27.01 10.36 48.10
CA ASP A 331 -27.83 9.65 47.10
C ASP A 331 -29.22 9.29 47.62
N TYR A 332 -29.33 8.95 48.90
CA TYR A 332 -30.61 8.64 49.53
C TYR A 332 -31.56 9.85 49.55
N HIS A 333 -31.01 11.07 49.59
CA HIS A 333 -31.80 12.31 49.63
C HIS A 333 -32.32 12.76 48.26
N THR A 334 -31.79 12.17 47.17
CA THR A 334 -32.08 12.61 45.80
C THR A 334 -32.93 11.61 45.01
N ALA A 335 -33.07 10.38 45.51
CA ALA A 335 -33.88 9.35 44.89
C ALA A 335 -35.30 9.31 45.48
N ASP A 336 -36.25 8.78 44.71
CA ASP A 336 -37.61 8.52 45.20
C ASP A 336 -37.67 7.32 46.17
N ALA A 337 -38.88 6.99 46.64
CA ALA A 337 -39.10 5.88 47.58
C ALA A 337 -38.66 4.50 47.06
N HIS A 338 -38.54 4.33 45.74
CA HIS A 338 -38.06 3.12 45.08
C HIS A 338 -36.58 3.23 44.65
N GLY A 339 -35.89 4.28 45.08
CA GLY A 339 -34.50 4.55 44.73
C GLY A 339 -34.31 5.06 43.30
N ARG A 340 -35.36 5.59 42.64
CA ARG A 340 -35.28 6.05 41.25
C ARG A 340 -34.95 7.54 41.17
N LEU A 341 -34.21 7.90 40.11
CA LEU A 341 -33.85 9.26 39.75
C LEU A 341 -33.73 9.37 38.22
N MET A 342 -34.25 10.44 37.63
CA MET A 342 -34.04 10.70 36.19
C MET A 342 -32.67 11.34 35.94
N VAL A 343 -31.95 10.85 34.94
CA VAL A 343 -30.59 11.27 34.61
C VAL A 343 -30.35 11.39 33.09
N PRO A 344 -29.35 12.17 32.63
CA PRO A 344 -28.55 13.14 33.40
C PRO A 344 -29.38 14.30 33.96
N PRO A 345 -28.93 14.95 35.06
CA PRO A 345 -29.66 16.06 35.69
C PRO A 345 -29.95 17.24 34.74
N ALA A 346 -29.04 17.53 33.81
CA ALA A 346 -29.19 18.64 32.86
C ALA A 346 -30.24 18.36 31.77
N ALA A 347 -30.46 17.08 31.45
CA ALA A 347 -31.40 16.64 30.41
C ALA A 347 -31.81 15.19 30.69
N ALA A 348 -32.89 14.99 31.44
CA ALA A 348 -33.39 13.67 31.78
C ALA A 348 -33.67 12.81 30.53
N ARG A 349 -32.98 11.66 30.41
CA ARG A 349 -33.03 10.74 29.26
C ARG A 349 -33.41 9.31 29.64
N TYR A 350 -32.98 8.87 30.81
CA TYR A 350 -33.24 7.52 31.32
C TYR A 350 -33.35 7.53 32.85
N THR A 351 -33.78 6.42 33.43
CA THR A 351 -33.95 6.29 34.88
C THR A 351 -32.75 5.57 35.50
N LEU A 352 -32.15 6.15 36.53
CA LEU A 352 -31.22 5.48 37.43
C LEU A 352 -32.01 4.91 38.61
N ARG A 353 -31.87 3.62 38.88
CA ARG A 353 -32.43 2.92 40.04
C ARG A 353 -31.31 2.48 40.98
N ARG A 354 -31.31 3.02 42.19
CA ARG A 354 -30.29 2.76 43.20
C ARG A 354 -30.61 1.53 44.05
N VAL A 355 -29.58 0.72 44.27
CA VAL A 355 -29.56 -0.38 45.22
C VAL A 355 -28.76 0.05 46.45
N TRP A 356 -29.43 0.09 47.59
CA TRP A 356 -28.81 0.45 48.87
C TRP A 356 -28.11 -0.75 49.48
N LEU A 357 -26.84 -0.59 49.86
CA LEU A 357 -26.06 -1.62 50.53
C LEU A 357 -25.70 -1.14 51.93
N SER A 358 -25.65 -2.07 52.90
CA SER A 358 -25.08 -1.78 54.22
C SER A 358 -23.55 -1.63 54.11
N ARG A 359 -22.92 -1.06 55.14
CA ARG A 359 -21.46 -0.94 55.18
C ARG A 359 -20.78 -2.30 55.21
N GLU A 360 -21.37 -3.28 55.89
CA GLU A 360 -20.89 -4.66 55.97
C GLU A 360 -21.02 -5.35 54.60
N GLU A 361 -22.15 -5.17 53.92
CA GLU A 361 -22.33 -5.65 52.54
C GLU A 361 -21.29 -5.03 51.60
N GLU A 362 -21.10 -3.71 51.62
CA GLU A 362 -20.08 -3.04 50.80
C GLU A 362 -18.66 -3.56 51.12
N GLN A 363 -18.34 -3.74 52.40
CA GLN A 363 -17.06 -4.26 52.84
C GLN A 363 -16.79 -5.68 52.35
N GLY A 364 -17.75 -6.59 52.52
CA GLY A 364 -17.59 -8.00 52.14
C GLY A 364 -17.66 -8.23 50.64
N TYR A 365 -18.66 -7.65 49.96
CA TYR A 365 -18.88 -7.87 48.52
C TYR A 365 -17.93 -7.03 47.66
N TYR A 366 -17.86 -5.71 47.87
CA TYR A 366 -17.14 -4.82 46.96
C TYR A 366 -15.65 -4.79 47.30
N TYR A 367 -15.28 -4.48 48.55
CA TYR A 367 -13.87 -4.41 48.94
C TYR A 367 -13.25 -5.81 49.04
N GLY A 368 -13.91 -6.75 49.71
CA GLY A 368 -13.44 -8.13 49.87
C GLY A 368 -13.51 -8.96 48.58
N PHE A 369 -14.64 -9.60 48.32
CA PHE A 369 -14.74 -10.63 47.27
C PHE A 369 -14.40 -10.10 45.88
N ALA A 370 -14.96 -8.96 45.50
CA ALA A 370 -14.78 -8.41 44.17
C ALA A 370 -13.35 -7.84 43.96
N ASN A 371 -12.86 -6.98 44.86
CA ASN A 371 -11.62 -6.22 44.62
C ASN A 371 -10.35 -6.82 45.27
N GLU A 372 -10.44 -7.58 46.36
CA GLU A 372 -9.33 -8.38 46.90
C GLU A 372 -9.31 -9.81 46.35
N GLY A 373 -10.45 -10.35 45.91
CA GLY A 373 -10.58 -11.70 45.34
C GLY A 373 -10.55 -11.72 43.81
N LEU A 374 -11.66 -11.35 43.15
CA LEU A 374 -11.84 -11.51 41.71
C LEU A 374 -10.93 -10.60 40.86
N TRP A 375 -10.71 -9.35 41.28
CA TRP A 375 -9.87 -8.41 40.54
C TRP A 375 -8.42 -8.92 40.36
N PRO A 376 -7.67 -9.26 41.42
CA PRO A 376 -6.34 -9.88 41.26
C PRO A 376 -6.36 -11.29 40.66
N LEU A 377 -7.44 -12.06 40.85
CA LEU A 377 -7.58 -13.37 40.20
C LEU A 377 -7.56 -13.24 38.67
N CYS A 378 -8.30 -12.25 38.16
CA CYS A 378 -8.50 -12.05 36.73
C CYS A 378 -7.36 -11.23 36.10
N HIS A 379 -6.82 -10.27 36.85
CA HIS A 379 -5.64 -9.52 36.43
C HIS A 379 -4.39 -10.23 36.96
N LEU A 380 -3.75 -11.03 36.11
CA LEU A 380 -2.45 -11.68 36.33
C LEU A 380 -1.27 -10.68 36.52
N ALA A 381 -1.42 -9.71 37.41
CA ALA A 381 -0.51 -8.61 37.71
C ALA A 381 0.26 -8.83 39.03
N HIS A 382 0.55 -10.10 39.35
CA HIS A 382 1.37 -10.54 40.49
C HIS A 382 0.82 -10.15 41.89
N GLU A 383 -0.45 -9.80 42.00
CA GLU A 383 -1.14 -9.65 43.28
C GLU A 383 -1.89 -10.95 43.62
N ARG A 384 -1.74 -11.45 44.84
CA ARG A 384 -2.40 -12.69 45.25
C ARG A 384 -3.87 -12.42 45.59
N PRO A 385 -4.84 -13.14 45.01
CA PRO A 385 -6.24 -13.00 45.38
C PRO A 385 -6.49 -13.52 46.81
N VAL A 386 -7.36 -12.82 47.54
CA VAL A 386 -7.79 -13.17 48.89
C VAL A 386 -9.27 -13.53 48.88
N PHE A 387 -9.57 -14.70 49.44
CA PHE A 387 -10.92 -15.25 49.50
C PHE A 387 -11.28 -15.56 50.95
N ARG A 388 -12.40 -15.01 51.41
CA ARG A 388 -12.95 -15.25 52.75
C ARG A 388 -14.40 -15.66 52.61
N GLU A 389 -14.85 -16.62 53.41
CA GLU A 389 -16.22 -17.14 53.35
C GLU A 389 -17.26 -16.05 53.65
N THR A 390 -16.96 -15.17 54.61
CA THR A 390 -17.80 -14.00 54.94
C THR A 390 -18.00 -13.09 53.73
N ASP A 391 -16.94 -12.86 52.96
CA ASP A 391 -16.98 -12.00 51.77
C ASP A 391 -17.84 -12.64 50.67
N TRP A 392 -17.75 -13.96 50.50
CA TRP A 392 -18.61 -14.72 49.58
C TRP A 392 -20.09 -14.65 49.97
N VAL A 393 -20.42 -14.80 51.27
CA VAL A 393 -21.82 -14.69 51.74
C VAL A 393 -22.39 -13.31 51.39
N HIS A 394 -21.63 -12.24 51.64
CA HIS A 394 -22.04 -10.90 51.23
C HIS A 394 -22.12 -10.78 49.69
N TYR A 395 -21.21 -11.40 48.95
CA TYR A 395 -21.25 -11.39 47.49
C TYR A 395 -22.56 -11.99 46.94
N VAL A 396 -22.99 -13.11 47.49
CA VAL A 396 -24.27 -13.76 47.15
C VAL A 396 -25.45 -12.87 47.54
N GLN A 397 -25.47 -12.34 48.77
CA GLN A 397 -26.55 -11.47 49.26
C GLN A 397 -26.73 -10.21 48.40
N VAL A 398 -25.62 -9.56 48.03
CA VAL A 398 -25.67 -8.38 47.17
C VAL A 398 -26.16 -8.73 45.77
N ASN A 399 -25.68 -9.83 45.18
CA ASN A 399 -26.19 -10.30 43.88
C ASN A 399 -27.71 -10.60 43.92
N GLN A 400 -28.21 -11.16 45.03
CA GLN A 400 -29.65 -11.36 45.25
C GLN A 400 -30.42 -10.04 45.34
N ARG A 401 -29.89 -9.02 46.03
CA ARG A 401 -30.48 -7.68 46.10
C ARG A 401 -30.56 -7.01 44.72
N PHE A 402 -29.50 -7.10 43.92
CA PHE A 402 -29.50 -6.59 42.56
C PHE A 402 -30.54 -7.32 41.69
N ALA A 403 -30.59 -8.65 41.75
CA ALA A 403 -31.59 -9.42 41.03
C ALA A 403 -33.02 -9.03 41.46
N ALA A 404 -33.29 -8.89 42.77
CA ALA A 404 -34.59 -8.47 43.28
C ALA A 404 -34.97 -7.06 42.78
N ALA A 405 -34.03 -6.11 42.77
CA ALA A 405 -34.28 -4.77 42.26
C ALA A 405 -34.61 -4.75 40.76
N VAL A 406 -33.93 -5.59 39.97
CA VAL A 406 -34.25 -5.77 38.54
C VAL A 406 -35.65 -6.35 38.36
N LEU A 407 -35.99 -7.41 39.12
CA LEU A 407 -37.30 -8.08 39.03
C LEU A 407 -38.46 -7.14 39.42
N GLU A 408 -38.27 -6.31 40.43
CA GLU A 408 -39.27 -5.29 40.80
C GLU A 408 -39.41 -4.20 39.71
N GLU A 409 -38.32 -3.85 39.02
CA GLU A 409 -38.36 -2.83 37.96
C GLU A 409 -39.09 -3.31 36.71
N ILE A 410 -38.84 -4.55 36.27
CA ILE A 410 -39.47 -5.11 35.07
C ILE A 410 -40.97 -5.35 35.27
N GLY A 411 -41.38 -5.72 36.50
CA GLY A 411 -42.75 -6.17 36.77
C GLY A 411 -43.18 -7.31 35.84
N ALA A 412 -44.27 -7.11 35.11
CA ALA A 412 -44.79 -8.08 34.13
C ALA A 412 -44.33 -7.80 32.68
N SER A 413 -43.40 -6.86 32.47
CA SER A 413 -42.99 -6.38 31.15
C SER A 413 -41.89 -7.28 30.54
N ASP A 414 -41.84 -7.37 29.21
CA ASP A 414 -40.68 -7.96 28.52
C ASP A 414 -39.49 -6.99 28.60
N ALA A 415 -38.31 -7.53 28.89
CA ALA A 415 -37.10 -6.75 29.07
C ALA A 415 -35.86 -7.48 28.53
N MET A 416 -34.91 -6.68 28.09
CA MET A 416 -33.54 -7.10 27.80
C MET A 416 -32.62 -6.54 28.89
N ILE A 417 -31.96 -7.45 29.61
CA ILE A 417 -31.16 -7.12 30.79
C ILE A 417 -29.69 -7.34 30.46
N LEU A 418 -28.90 -6.27 30.56
CA LEU A 418 -27.47 -6.27 30.35
C LEU A 418 -26.77 -6.13 31.70
N VAL A 419 -26.40 -7.27 32.27
CA VAL A 419 -25.59 -7.35 33.49
C VAL A 419 -24.14 -7.03 33.15
N GLN A 420 -23.51 -6.21 33.99
CA GLN A 420 -22.19 -5.68 33.75
C GLN A 420 -21.22 -6.11 34.85
N ASP A 421 -20.18 -6.80 34.38
CA ASP A 421 -18.91 -7.01 35.04
C ASP A 421 -18.87 -7.98 36.23
N TYR A 422 -17.65 -8.25 36.71
CA TYR A 422 -17.30 -9.27 37.70
C TYR A 422 -17.99 -9.16 39.05
N HIS A 423 -18.59 -8.02 39.36
CA HIS A 423 -19.31 -7.84 40.61
C HIS A 423 -20.64 -8.62 40.62
N LEU A 424 -21.27 -8.82 39.46
CA LEU A 424 -22.65 -9.31 39.36
C LEU A 424 -22.74 -10.67 38.66
N ALA A 425 -21.73 -11.53 38.86
CA ALA A 425 -21.61 -12.80 38.15
C ALA A 425 -22.77 -13.76 38.42
N LEU A 426 -23.49 -13.63 39.55
CA LEU A 426 -24.59 -14.52 39.93
C LEU A 426 -25.97 -14.01 39.49
N VAL A 427 -26.08 -12.71 39.16
CA VAL A 427 -27.34 -12.08 38.75
C VAL A 427 -28.01 -12.80 37.58
N PRO A 428 -27.31 -13.24 36.51
CA PRO A 428 -28.00 -13.85 35.37
C PRO A 428 -28.82 -15.09 35.74
N ARG A 429 -28.21 -16.02 36.49
CA ARG A 429 -28.92 -17.21 36.98
C ARG A 429 -30.07 -16.87 37.91
N LEU A 430 -29.90 -15.88 38.79
CA LEU A 430 -30.94 -15.47 39.73
C LEU A 430 -32.17 -14.91 38.99
N LEU A 431 -31.95 -14.15 37.92
CA LEU A 431 -33.02 -13.63 37.06
C LEU A 431 -33.74 -14.75 36.30
N LYS A 432 -32.99 -15.66 35.66
CA LYS A 432 -33.56 -16.80 34.94
C LYS A 432 -34.33 -17.77 35.84
N ALA A 433 -33.93 -17.91 37.11
CA ALA A 433 -34.66 -18.72 38.08
C ALA A 433 -36.05 -18.16 38.39
N ALA A 434 -36.22 -16.83 38.36
CA ALA A 434 -37.51 -16.19 38.55
C ALA A 434 -38.33 -16.11 37.26
N HIS A 435 -37.68 -15.75 36.14
CA HIS A 435 -38.30 -15.60 34.82
C HIS A 435 -37.39 -16.19 33.73
N PRO A 436 -37.60 -17.46 33.33
CA PRO A 436 -36.76 -18.15 32.34
C PRO A 436 -36.72 -17.47 30.96
N ASP A 437 -37.79 -16.76 30.59
CA ASP A 437 -37.96 -16.13 29.28
C ASP A 437 -37.24 -14.78 29.14
N LEU A 438 -36.65 -14.24 30.22
CA LEU A 438 -35.92 -12.97 30.16
C LEU A 438 -34.69 -13.07 29.27
N ARG A 439 -34.43 -12.06 28.45
CA ARG A 439 -33.19 -11.96 27.67
C ARG A 439 -32.10 -11.35 28.56
N VAL A 440 -31.13 -12.16 28.97
CA VAL A 440 -30.08 -11.75 29.89
C VAL A 440 -28.71 -11.87 29.24
N GLY A 441 -28.04 -10.74 29.04
CA GLY A 441 -26.63 -10.70 28.67
C GLY A 441 -25.76 -10.40 29.89
N LEU A 442 -24.59 -11.01 29.98
CA LEU A 442 -23.53 -10.62 30.92
C LEU A 442 -22.30 -10.21 30.12
N PHE A 443 -21.84 -8.98 30.30
CA PHE A 443 -20.59 -8.51 29.71
C PHE A 443 -19.48 -8.39 30.77
N TRP A 444 -18.36 -9.06 30.55
CA TRP A 444 -17.20 -9.10 31.46
C TRP A 444 -16.12 -8.11 30.99
N HIS A 445 -15.92 -7.02 31.73
CA HIS A 445 -15.06 -5.88 31.30
C HIS A 445 -13.59 -6.04 31.67
N ILE A 446 -13.29 -6.88 32.64
CA ILE A 446 -11.90 -7.18 33.01
C ILE A 446 -11.36 -8.35 32.17
N PRO A 447 -10.06 -8.66 32.18
CA PRO A 447 -9.57 -9.87 31.52
C PRO A 447 -10.25 -11.13 32.08
N TRP A 448 -10.34 -12.16 31.25
CA TRP A 448 -10.65 -13.51 31.74
C TRP A 448 -9.36 -14.34 31.85
N PRO A 449 -9.02 -14.84 33.04
CA PRO A 449 -7.77 -15.57 33.26
C PRO A 449 -7.82 -16.96 32.59
N ASN A 450 -6.65 -17.59 32.44
CA ASN A 450 -6.62 -18.99 32.00
C ASN A 450 -7.21 -19.92 33.09
N PRO A 451 -7.58 -21.16 32.75
CA PRO A 451 -8.20 -22.08 33.71
C PRO A 451 -7.34 -22.38 34.96
N GLU A 452 -6.01 -22.41 34.82
CA GLU A 452 -5.08 -22.69 35.92
C GLU A 452 -4.98 -21.55 36.94
N ALA A 453 -5.18 -20.31 36.51
CA ALA A 453 -5.34 -19.18 37.43
C ALA A 453 -6.74 -19.18 38.04
N PHE A 454 -7.79 -19.40 37.23
CA PHE A 454 -9.17 -19.33 37.72
C PHE A 454 -9.49 -20.36 38.82
N ARG A 455 -8.90 -21.57 38.77
CA ARG A 455 -9.08 -22.62 39.79
C ARG A 455 -8.68 -22.20 41.21
N ILE A 456 -7.96 -21.10 41.39
CA ILE A 456 -7.62 -20.55 42.72
C ILE A 456 -8.89 -20.13 43.49
N CYS A 457 -9.96 -19.72 42.79
CA CYS A 457 -11.21 -19.33 43.44
C CYS A 457 -11.91 -20.54 44.08
N PRO A 458 -12.25 -20.48 45.39
CA PRO A 458 -12.98 -21.55 46.06
C PRO A 458 -14.37 -21.79 45.46
N TRP A 459 -15.09 -20.71 45.13
CA TRP A 459 -16.47 -20.72 44.60
C TRP A 459 -16.54 -20.62 43.07
N ARG A 460 -15.52 -21.13 42.39
CA ARG A 460 -15.39 -21.10 40.92
C ARG A 460 -16.60 -21.72 40.22
N THR A 461 -17.14 -22.82 40.75
CA THR A 461 -18.27 -23.54 40.12
C THR A 461 -19.56 -22.75 40.26
N GLU A 462 -19.80 -22.15 41.43
CA GLU A 462 -20.95 -21.29 41.71
C GLU A 462 -20.93 -20.03 40.84
N LEU A 463 -19.76 -19.41 40.66
CA LEU A 463 -19.58 -18.28 39.75
C LEU A 463 -19.91 -18.66 38.31
N LEU A 464 -19.34 -19.74 37.78
CA LEU A 464 -19.62 -20.20 36.41
C LEU A 464 -21.10 -20.53 36.24
N HIS A 465 -21.72 -21.20 37.21
CA HIS A 465 -23.17 -21.45 37.19
C HIS A 465 -24.01 -20.17 37.22
N GLY A 466 -23.56 -19.14 37.94
CA GLY A 466 -24.18 -17.82 37.93
C GLY A 466 -24.14 -17.18 36.55
N MET A 467 -22.95 -17.19 35.93
CA MET A 467 -22.67 -16.57 34.64
C MET A 467 -23.40 -17.30 33.49
N LEU A 468 -23.41 -18.64 33.52
CA LEU A 468 -24.12 -19.49 32.55
C LEU A 468 -25.65 -19.41 32.67
N GLY A 469 -26.19 -18.55 33.53
CA GLY A 469 -27.59 -18.11 33.43
C GLY A 469 -27.81 -17.06 32.33
N ALA A 470 -26.77 -16.44 31.79
CA ALA A 470 -26.91 -15.51 30.67
C ALA A 470 -27.21 -16.27 29.37
N ASP A 471 -28.01 -15.68 28.48
CA ASP A 471 -28.17 -16.11 27.09
C ASP A 471 -26.93 -15.74 26.26
N LEU A 472 -26.28 -14.61 26.60
CA LEU A 472 -25.07 -14.11 25.95
C LEU A 472 -24.01 -13.70 26.98
N MET A 473 -22.84 -14.30 26.88
CA MET A 473 -21.61 -13.92 27.57
C MET A 473 -20.71 -13.12 26.62
N GLY A 474 -20.48 -11.86 26.95
CA GLY A 474 -19.59 -10.98 26.21
C GLY A 474 -18.23 -10.79 26.91
N PHE A 475 -17.16 -10.82 26.13
CA PHE A 475 -15.81 -10.46 26.57
C PHE A 475 -15.18 -9.46 25.60
N HIS A 476 -14.11 -8.77 26.00
CA HIS A 476 -13.43 -7.86 25.08
C HIS A 476 -12.70 -8.54 23.91
N LEU A 477 -12.08 -9.69 24.15
CA LEU A 477 -11.18 -10.35 23.20
C LEU A 477 -11.60 -11.80 22.96
N GLN A 478 -11.32 -12.32 21.77
CA GLN A 478 -11.52 -13.73 21.46
C GLN A 478 -10.72 -14.64 22.41
N GLN A 479 -9.51 -14.24 22.80
CA GLN A 479 -8.71 -15.01 23.76
C GLN A 479 -9.43 -15.21 25.10
N PHE A 480 -10.16 -14.19 25.58
CA PHE A 480 -10.93 -14.29 26.82
C PHE A 480 -12.13 -15.22 26.66
N CYS A 481 -12.76 -15.22 25.48
CA CYS A 481 -13.82 -16.17 25.13
C CYS A 481 -13.29 -17.61 25.17
N ASN A 482 -12.15 -17.86 24.53
CA ASN A 482 -11.52 -19.18 24.49
C ASN A 482 -11.15 -19.65 25.90
N ASN A 483 -10.50 -18.78 26.69
CA ASN A 483 -10.17 -19.10 28.07
C ASN A 483 -11.43 -19.38 28.92
N PHE A 484 -12.55 -18.69 28.67
CA PHE A 484 -13.81 -18.95 29.36
C PHE A 484 -14.39 -20.32 29.02
N LEU A 485 -14.43 -20.67 27.73
CA LEU A 485 -14.85 -21.98 27.25
C LEU A 485 -13.98 -23.09 27.86
N ASP A 486 -12.65 -22.95 27.82
CA ASP A 486 -11.71 -23.89 28.43
C ASP A 486 -11.94 -24.02 29.95
N THR A 487 -12.24 -22.91 30.64
CA THR A 487 -12.49 -22.92 32.08
C THR A 487 -13.80 -23.66 32.40
N VAL A 488 -14.84 -23.47 31.59
CA VAL A 488 -16.13 -24.15 31.76
C VAL A 488 -16.00 -25.65 31.48
N ASP A 489 -15.36 -26.04 30.37
CA ASP A 489 -15.13 -27.44 29.98
C ASP A 489 -14.47 -28.26 31.10
N ARG A 490 -13.51 -27.65 31.81
CA ARG A 490 -12.75 -28.31 32.89
C ARG A 490 -13.48 -28.39 34.23
N LEU A 491 -14.43 -27.49 34.49
CA LEU A 491 -14.98 -27.27 35.84
C LEU A 491 -16.49 -27.54 35.96
N VAL A 492 -17.22 -27.54 34.84
CA VAL A 492 -18.67 -27.68 34.80
C VAL A 492 -19.05 -28.74 33.78
N GLU A 493 -19.79 -29.75 34.23
CA GLU A 493 -20.40 -30.75 33.34
C GLU A 493 -21.44 -30.06 32.42
N SER A 494 -21.01 -29.71 31.22
CA SER A 494 -21.78 -28.99 30.21
C SER A 494 -21.41 -29.49 28.82
N ARG A 495 -22.27 -29.26 27.83
CA ARG A 495 -21.98 -29.59 26.43
C ARG A 495 -21.51 -28.32 25.72
N LEU A 496 -20.27 -28.34 25.22
CA LEU A 496 -19.70 -27.23 24.47
C LEU A 496 -19.85 -27.45 22.97
N ASP A 497 -20.26 -26.40 22.27
CA ASP A 497 -20.15 -26.25 20.83
C ASP A 497 -19.05 -25.21 20.56
N TRP A 498 -17.85 -25.71 20.24
CA TRP A 498 -16.68 -24.87 20.01
C TRP A 498 -16.79 -24.03 18.73
N ASP A 499 -17.42 -24.57 17.69
CA ASP A 499 -17.54 -23.93 16.39
C ASP A 499 -18.44 -22.70 16.47
N HIS A 500 -19.53 -22.81 17.23
CA HIS A 500 -20.47 -21.71 17.46
C HIS A 500 -20.20 -20.96 18.76
N GLY A 501 -19.16 -21.32 19.52
CA GLY A 501 -18.85 -20.72 20.83
C GLY A 501 -20.06 -20.71 21.76
N ALA A 502 -20.69 -21.86 21.97
CA ALA A 502 -21.89 -22.01 22.79
C ALA A 502 -21.70 -23.07 23.88
N ILE A 503 -22.37 -22.86 25.01
CA ILE A 503 -22.34 -23.75 26.17
C ILE A 503 -23.77 -24.12 26.51
N GLU A 504 -24.10 -25.41 26.44
CA GLU A 504 -25.39 -25.94 26.86
C GLU A 504 -25.27 -26.54 28.27
N LEU A 505 -26.02 -25.97 29.21
CA LEU A 505 -26.10 -26.43 30.59
C LEU A 505 -27.56 -26.62 30.98
N ARG A 506 -27.96 -27.88 31.21
CA ARG A 506 -29.33 -28.25 31.67
C ARG A 506 -30.45 -27.70 30.77
N GLY A 507 -30.24 -27.74 29.44
CA GLY A 507 -31.20 -27.26 28.44
C GLY A 507 -31.19 -25.74 28.21
N HIS A 508 -30.37 -24.99 28.94
CA HIS A 508 -30.11 -23.57 28.67
C HIS A 508 -28.84 -23.41 27.85
N THR A 509 -28.87 -22.60 26.79
CA THR A 509 -27.70 -22.34 25.95
C THR A 509 -27.19 -20.92 26.16
N THR A 510 -25.92 -20.80 26.48
CA THR A 510 -25.19 -19.52 26.59
C THR A 510 -24.24 -19.36 25.40
N LEU A 511 -24.40 -18.30 24.61
CA LEU A 511 -23.44 -17.92 23.57
C LEU A 511 -22.27 -17.16 24.19
N VAL A 512 -21.05 -17.36 23.69
CA VAL A 512 -19.83 -16.68 24.15
C VAL A 512 -19.21 -15.91 23.00
N ARG A 513 -19.07 -14.58 23.13
CA ARG A 513 -18.71 -13.69 22.01
C ARG A 513 -17.76 -12.56 22.38
N PRO A 514 -16.82 -12.19 21.49
CA PRO A 514 -15.98 -11.02 21.69
C PRO A 514 -16.70 -9.74 21.22
N HIS A 515 -16.84 -8.76 22.12
CA HIS A 515 -17.22 -7.39 21.78
C HIS A 515 -16.22 -6.40 22.40
N PRO A 516 -15.23 -5.92 21.63
CA PRO A 516 -14.26 -4.96 22.12
C PRO A 516 -14.95 -3.61 22.39
N ILE A 517 -15.01 -3.19 23.66
CA ILE A 517 -15.66 -1.94 24.04
C ILE A 517 -14.84 -0.74 23.56
N SER A 518 -15.51 0.37 23.34
CA SER A 518 -14.90 1.57 22.78
C SER A 518 -15.52 2.82 23.39
N VAL A 519 -15.22 3.98 22.80
CA VAL A 519 -15.57 5.29 23.33
C VAL A 519 -16.52 6.04 22.41
N GLU A 520 -17.32 6.95 22.97
CA GLU A 520 -17.99 7.98 22.17
C GLU A 520 -17.01 9.08 21.74
N ASN A 521 -17.37 9.83 20.71
CA ASN A 521 -16.58 10.96 20.23
C ASN A 521 -16.58 12.11 21.25
N TRP A 522 -15.44 12.78 21.43
CA TRP A 522 -15.31 13.96 22.29
C TRP A 522 -16.29 15.08 21.96
N THR A 523 -16.69 15.22 20.69
CA THR A 523 -17.70 16.22 20.27
C THR A 523 -19.07 16.00 20.93
N GLU A 524 -19.37 14.78 21.39
CA GLU A 524 -20.63 14.43 22.05
C GLU A 524 -20.56 14.58 23.58
N ARG A 525 -19.37 14.80 24.16
CA ARG A 525 -19.10 14.84 25.62
C ARG A 525 -19.28 16.21 26.28
N GLN A 526 -19.81 17.19 25.56
CA GLN A 526 -20.00 18.58 26.05
C GLN A 526 -18.72 19.20 26.64
N VAL A 527 -17.54 18.81 26.12
CA VAL A 527 -16.24 19.37 26.54
C VAL A 527 -15.92 20.63 25.73
N PRO A 528 -15.06 21.53 26.27
CA PRO A 528 -14.59 22.70 25.51
C PRO A 528 -13.91 22.30 24.19
N THR A 529 -14.21 23.05 23.13
CA THR A 529 -13.61 22.92 21.78
C THR A 529 -13.17 24.29 21.25
N GLY A 530 -12.40 24.32 20.17
CA GLY A 530 -11.99 25.57 19.52
C GLY A 530 -11.22 26.51 20.46
N GLU A 531 -11.60 27.80 20.47
CA GLU A 531 -10.93 28.83 21.27
C GLU A 531 -11.01 28.58 22.79
N ALA A 532 -12.13 28.04 23.27
CA ALA A 532 -12.30 27.74 24.69
C ALA A 532 -11.30 26.66 25.17
N LEU A 533 -11.11 25.60 24.37
CA LEU A 533 -10.11 24.58 24.63
C LEU A 533 -8.68 25.15 24.54
N ALA A 534 -8.40 25.98 23.52
CA ALA A 534 -7.09 26.60 23.37
C ALA A 534 -6.73 27.48 24.59
N SER A 535 -7.70 28.25 25.10
CA SER A 535 -7.53 29.04 26.32
C SER A 535 -7.28 28.15 27.55
N GLN A 536 -8.05 27.06 27.70
CA GLN A 536 -7.87 26.11 28.79
C GLN A 536 -6.48 25.43 28.75
N ILE A 537 -6.00 25.06 27.55
CA ILE A 537 -4.66 24.50 27.35
C ILE A 537 -3.59 25.52 27.77
N ALA A 538 -3.70 26.78 27.33
CA ALA A 538 -2.76 27.83 27.70
C ALA A 538 -2.72 28.08 29.22
N THR A 539 -3.89 28.16 29.87
CA THR A 539 -3.96 28.30 31.34
C THR A 539 -3.36 27.09 32.06
N THR A 540 -3.60 25.87 31.56
CA THR A 540 -3.08 24.65 32.16
C THR A 540 -1.56 24.56 32.01
N LYS A 541 -1.02 24.92 30.84
CA LYS A 541 0.43 24.99 30.63
C LYS A 541 1.11 25.98 31.58
N ALA A 542 0.54 27.18 31.72
CA ALA A 542 1.06 28.18 32.65
C ALA A 542 1.01 27.69 34.12
N ARG A 543 -0.09 27.04 34.53
CA ARG A 543 -0.26 26.51 35.90
C ARG A 543 0.80 25.48 36.29
N TYR A 544 1.22 24.65 35.34
CA TYR A 544 2.15 23.54 35.58
C TYR A 544 3.54 23.77 34.96
N GLU A 545 3.85 24.98 34.51
CA GLU A 545 5.13 25.36 33.89
C GLU A 545 5.52 24.48 32.68
N LEU A 546 4.53 24.15 31.83
CA LEU A 546 4.71 23.22 30.70
C LEU A 546 5.03 23.91 29.36
N ASP A 547 5.23 25.22 29.36
CA ASP A 547 5.47 25.98 28.13
C ASP A 547 6.82 25.65 27.50
N GLY A 548 6.82 25.40 26.19
CA GLY A 548 8.02 25.03 25.43
C GLY A 548 8.48 23.57 25.61
N LEU A 549 7.82 22.78 26.47
CA LEU A 549 8.15 21.38 26.72
C LEU A 549 7.39 20.43 25.79
N GLN A 550 8.01 19.30 25.46
CA GLN A 550 7.31 18.13 24.93
C GLN A 550 6.62 17.39 26.08
N ILE A 551 5.29 17.30 26.02
CA ILE A 551 4.47 16.74 27.09
C ILE A 551 4.09 15.30 26.74
N ALA A 552 4.39 14.36 27.64
CA ALA A 552 3.77 13.04 27.66
C ALA A 552 2.71 12.97 28.75
N VAL A 553 1.62 12.25 28.51
CA VAL A 553 0.52 12.10 29.46
C VAL A 553 0.20 10.63 29.75
N GLY A 554 -0.06 10.33 31.00
CA GLY A 554 -0.72 9.10 31.45
C GLY A 554 -2.00 9.47 32.19
N VAL A 555 -3.09 8.75 31.94
CA VAL A 555 -4.37 8.95 32.65
C VAL A 555 -4.84 7.60 33.14
N ASP A 556 -4.87 7.40 34.45
CA ASP A 556 -5.22 6.12 35.03
C ASP A 556 -5.86 6.29 36.42
N ARG A 557 -6.62 5.28 36.82
CA ARG A 557 -6.87 5.04 38.25
C ARG A 557 -5.56 4.55 38.86
N ILE A 558 -5.27 4.98 40.09
CA ILE A 558 -4.11 4.49 40.84
C ILE A 558 -4.42 3.06 41.29
N ASP A 559 -3.99 2.11 40.45
CA ASP A 559 -4.28 0.69 40.54
C ASP A 559 -3.03 -0.07 40.08
N TYR A 560 -2.66 -1.13 40.80
CA TYR A 560 -1.44 -1.89 40.55
C TYR A 560 -1.42 -2.57 39.17
N THR A 561 -2.57 -2.73 38.53
CA THR A 561 -2.69 -3.28 37.17
C THR A 561 -2.18 -2.31 36.08
N LYS A 562 -2.03 -1.02 36.40
CA LYS A 562 -1.76 0.04 35.40
C LYS A 562 -0.28 0.25 35.07
N GLY A 563 0.62 -0.46 35.76
CA GLY A 563 2.05 -0.41 35.50
C GLY A 563 2.63 0.99 35.67
N LEU A 564 2.13 1.74 36.66
CA LEU A 564 2.57 3.13 36.94
C LEU A 564 4.03 3.18 37.42
N PRO A 565 4.50 2.28 38.31
CA PRO A 565 5.91 2.26 38.68
C PRO A 565 6.84 1.98 37.49
N GLU A 566 6.47 1.02 36.62
CA GLU A 566 7.21 0.67 35.41
C GLU A 566 7.29 1.88 34.47
N ARG A 567 6.18 2.61 34.30
CA ARG A 567 6.13 3.86 33.53
C ARG A 567 7.09 4.91 34.05
N PHE A 568 7.10 5.16 35.36
CA PHE A 568 7.93 6.20 35.96
C PHE A 568 9.42 5.84 35.83
N ARG A 569 9.76 4.56 36.03
CA ARG A 569 11.12 4.06 35.79
C ARG A 569 11.53 4.17 34.33
N ALA A 570 10.64 3.92 33.37
CA ALA A 570 10.94 4.10 31.95
C ALA A 570 11.16 5.57 31.59
N VAL A 571 10.39 6.50 32.18
CA VAL A 571 10.60 7.95 32.03
C VAL A 571 11.97 8.36 32.60
N ALA A 572 12.29 7.95 33.82
CA ALA A 572 13.59 8.17 34.44
C ALA A 572 14.73 7.61 33.57
N ARG A 573 14.57 6.37 33.10
CA ARG A 573 15.56 5.70 32.26
C ARG A 573 15.76 6.41 30.91
N CYS A 574 14.70 6.96 30.33
CA CYS A 574 14.80 7.78 29.11
C CYS A 574 15.64 9.05 29.36
N LEU A 575 15.49 9.72 30.51
CA LEU A 575 16.26 10.92 30.87
C LEU A 575 17.74 10.62 31.19
N GLU A 576 18.03 9.41 31.66
CA GLU A 576 19.40 8.90 31.82
C GLU A 576 20.05 8.62 30.47
N LYS A 577 19.39 7.82 29.64
CA LYS A 577 19.92 7.32 28.36
C LYS A 577 20.00 8.42 27.30
N TYR A 578 19.10 9.39 27.34
CA TYR A 578 18.98 10.48 26.39
C TYR A 578 18.95 11.84 27.11
N PRO A 579 20.11 12.34 27.59
CA PRO A 579 20.20 13.57 28.37
C PRO A 579 19.66 14.82 27.67
N GLN A 580 19.55 14.81 26.33
CA GLN A 580 19.01 15.92 25.54
C GLN A 580 17.53 16.25 25.84
N TYR A 581 16.81 15.38 26.55
CA TYR A 581 15.42 15.60 26.95
C TYR A 581 15.25 16.31 28.29
N ARG A 582 16.33 16.44 29.06
CA ARG A 582 16.30 17.19 30.33
C ARG A 582 15.90 18.65 30.04
N GLU A 583 14.98 19.18 30.84
CA GLU A 583 14.40 20.53 30.66
C GLU A 583 13.69 20.76 29.30
N ARG A 584 13.43 19.70 28.53
CA ARG A 584 12.73 19.75 27.24
C ARG A 584 11.55 18.79 27.16
N PHE A 585 11.48 17.82 28.06
CA PHE A 585 10.44 16.81 28.15
C PHE A 585 9.90 16.74 29.58
N THR A 586 8.58 16.60 29.71
CA THR A 586 7.92 16.37 31.00
C THR A 586 6.82 15.34 30.82
N PHE A 587 6.72 14.43 31.79
CA PHE A 587 5.63 13.47 31.89
C PHE A 587 4.61 13.93 32.92
N VAL A 588 3.32 13.93 32.56
CA VAL A 588 2.21 14.27 33.45
C VAL A 588 1.34 13.04 33.66
N GLN A 589 1.24 12.59 34.90
CA GLN A 589 0.35 11.50 35.30
C GLN A 589 -0.89 12.06 35.99
N LEU A 590 -2.05 11.92 35.37
CA LEU A 590 -3.34 12.08 36.04
C LEU A 590 -3.66 10.76 36.75
N GLY A 591 -3.66 10.79 38.07
CA GLY A 591 -3.89 9.61 38.91
C GLY A 591 -5.15 9.77 39.74
N ALA A 592 -6.25 9.14 39.36
CA ALA A 592 -7.46 9.15 40.19
C ALA A 592 -7.29 8.16 41.36
N PRO A 593 -7.38 8.60 42.63
CA PRO A 593 -7.39 7.69 43.78
C PRO A 593 -8.50 6.65 43.63
N SER A 594 -8.17 5.37 43.87
CA SER A 594 -9.15 4.28 43.76
C SER A 594 -9.04 3.34 44.95
N ARG A 595 -10.19 2.98 45.54
CA ARG A 595 -10.31 1.93 46.58
C ARG A 595 -9.35 2.13 47.76
N THR A 596 -9.17 3.37 48.21
CA THR A 596 -8.21 3.74 49.27
C THR A 596 -8.53 3.11 50.64
N HIS A 597 -9.71 2.53 50.83
CA HIS A 597 -10.02 1.71 52.01
C HIS A 597 -9.17 0.43 52.07
N LEU A 598 -8.71 -0.08 50.93
CA LEU A 598 -7.84 -1.25 50.86
C LEU A 598 -6.39 -0.86 51.12
N ARG A 599 -5.75 -1.52 52.08
CA ARG A 599 -4.35 -1.27 52.45
C ARG A 599 -3.42 -1.34 51.24
N ARG A 600 -3.60 -2.33 50.37
CA ARG A 600 -2.75 -2.52 49.18
C ARG A 600 -2.76 -1.31 48.23
N TYR A 601 -3.91 -0.66 48.04
CA TYR A 601 -4.04 0.51 47.18
C TYR A 601 -3.40 1.75 47.82
N ARG A 602 -3.53 1.92 49.14
CA ARG A 602 -2.81 2.96 49.89
C ARG A 602 -1.29 2.78 49.80
N ASP A 603 -0.81 1.57 50.08
CA ASP A 603 0.62 1.27 50.04
C ASP A 603 1.17 1.49 48.61
N HIS A 604 0.38 1.15 47.58
CA HIS A 604 0.74 1.43 46.18
C HIS A 604 0.80 2.93 45.87
N LEU A 605 -0.17 3.73 46.33
CA LEU A 605 -0.16 5.18 46.16
C LEU A 605 1.07 5.81 46.83
N THR A 606 1.34 5.46 48.09
CA THR A 606 2.52 5.98 48.81
C THR A 606 3.82 5.59 48.12
N ALA A 607 3.94 4.36 47.62
CA ALA A 607 5.11 3.94 46.86
C ALA A 607 5.26 4.71 45.54
N LEU A 608 4.15 5.03 44.87
CA LEU A 608 4.14 5.78 43.63
C LEU A 608 4.54 7.26 43.83
N GLU A 609 4.01 7.91 44.87
CA GLU A 609 4.39 9.26 45.27
C GLU A 609 5.87 9.32 45.61
N SER A 610 6.36 8.39 46.44
CA SER A 610 7.78 8.29 46.81
C SER A 610 8.69 8.14 45.58
N LEU A 611 8.29 7.30 44.62
CA LEU A 611 9.04 7.09 43.39
C LEU A 611 9.06 8.34 42.49
N ALA A 612 7.92 9.03 42.35
CA ALA A 612 7.86 10.28 41.60
C ALA A 612 8.75 11.36 42.24
N ASP A 613 8.72 11.48 43.56
CA ASP A 613 9.54 12.42 44.30
C ASP A 613 11.02 12.10 44.18
N GLU A 614 11.42 10.82 44.31
CA GLU A 614 12.80 10.37 44.12
C GLU A 614 13.33 10.75 42.72
N ILE A 615 12.56 10.45 41.67
CA ILE A 615 12.88 10.78 40.28
C ILE A 615 12.99 12.29 40.11
N ASN A 616 12.02 13.04 40.61
CA ASN A 616 12.05 14.49 40.51
C ASN A 616 13.25 15.07 41.25
N TRP A 617 13.57 14.59 42.46
CA TRP A 617 14.72 15.08 43.24
C TRP A 617 16.05 14.90 42.50
N HIS A 618 16.18 13.84 41.69
CA HIS A 618 17.39 13.57 40.93
C HIS A 618 17.62 14.56 39.77
N TRP A 619 16.56 15.00 39.07
CA TRP A 619 16.69 15.78 37.82
C TRP A 619 16.05 17.18 37.83
N GLN A 620 15.10 17.46 38.72
CA GLN A 620 14.34 18.71 38.68
C GLN A 620 15.24 19.95 38.84
N THR A 621 14.79 21.07 38.27
CA THR A 621 15.40 22.38 38.47
C THR A 621 14.38 23.33 39.10
N ALA A 622 14.74 24.60 39.27
CA ALA A 622 13.83 25.61 39.82
C ALA A 622 12.58 25.86 38.94
N ARG A 623 12.61 25.47 37.66
CA ARG A 623 11.54 25.74 36.66
C ARG A 623 11.13 24.51 35.85
N TRP A 624 11.58 23.32 36.23
CA TRP A 624 11.30 22.09 35.49
C TRP A 624 11.21 20.89 36.42
N LYS A 625 10.17 20.08 36.24
CA LYS A 625 10.03 18.77 36.85
C LYS A 625 9.88 17.68 35.79
N PRO A 626 10.64 16.58 35.90
CA PRO A 626 10.46 15.40 35.05
C PRO A 626 9.03 14.83 35.09
N ILE A 627 8.45 14.68 36.28
CA ILE A 627 7.16 14.02 36.50
C ILE A 627 6.22 14.94 37.30
N HIS A 628 5.07 15.26 36.74
CA HIS A 628 3.94 15.86 37.47
C HIS A 628 2.91 14.77 37.78
N LEU A 629 2.90 14.28 39.03
CA LEU A 629 1.88 13.35 39.52
C LEU A 629 0.69 14.14 40.09
N LEU A 630 -0.43 14.14 39.38
CA LEU A 630 -1.64 14.88 39.72
C LEU A 630 -2.69 13.93 40.34
N VAL A 631 -2.59 13.73 41.65
CA VAL A 631 -3.47 12.83 42.43
C VAL A 631 -4.82 13.51 42.71
N ALA A 632 -5.78 13.36 41.81
CA ALA A 632 -7.14 13.88 41.98
C ALA A 632 -8.13 13.19 41.03
N HIS A 633 -9.42 13.34 41.33
CA HIS A 633 -10.47 13.04 40.35
C HIS A 633 -10.56 14.24 39.39
N HIS A 634 -10.17 14.03 38.14
CA HIS A 634 -10.23 15.04 37.08
C HIS A 634 -11.47 14.83 36.24
N ASP A 635 -12.15 15.93 35.88
CA ASP A 635 -13.33 15.89 35.01
C ASP A 635 -12.96 15.62 33.54
N ALA A 636 -13.97 15.34 32.73
CA ALA A 636 -13.80 15.04 31.30
C ALA A 636 -13.13 16.21 30.54
N ALA A 637 -13.43 17.46 30.91
CA ALA A 637 -12.84 18.64 30.31
C ALA A 637 -11.33 18.74 30.60
N THR A 638 -10.91 18.48 31.84
CA THR A 638 -9.50 18.47 32.25
C THR A 638 -8.75 17.33 31.58
N VAL A 639 -9.32 16.12 31.56
CA VAL A 639 -8.72 14.97 30.85
C VAL A 639 -8.56 15.28 29.36
N HIS A 640 -9.60 15.79 28.70
CA HIS A 640 -9.55 16.20 27.29
C HIS A 640 -8.45 17.23 27.05
N CYS A 641 -8.34 18.25 27.90
CA CYS A 641 -7.31 19.28 27.84
C CYS A 641 -5.89 18.66 27.84
N PHE A 642 -5.61 17.74 28.77
CA PHE A 642 -4.30 17.06 28.85
C PHE A 642 -4.05 16.14 27.65
N LEU A 643 -5.05 15.36 27.23
CA LEU A 643 -4.92 14.49 26.06
C LEU A 643 -4.66 15.29 24.77
N ARG A 644 -5.26 16.48 24.65
CA ARG A 644 -5.10 17.38 23.49
C ARG A 644 -3.76 18.08 23.43
N MET A 645 -3.18 18.45 24.58
CA MET A 645 -1.89 19.13 24.60
C MET A 645 -0.69 18.19 24.54
N ALA A 646 -0.89 16.91 24.88
CA ALA A 646 0.18 15.93 24.95
C ALA A 646 0.65 15.51 23.55
N ALA A 647 1.97 15.49 23.35
CA ALA A 647 2.61 14.92 22.17
C ALA A 647 2.63 13.39 22.23
N VAL A 648 2.66 12.82 23.44
CA VAL A 648 2.68 11.37 23.65
C VAL A 648 1.66 10.98 24.72
N CYS A 649 0.90 9.93 24.50
CA CYS A 649 0.16 9.25 25.56
C CYS A 649 0.82 7.91 25.88
N ILE A 650 0.99 7.61 27.16
CA ILE A 650 1.63 6.39 27.63
C ILE A 650 0.61 5.56 28.40
N VAL A 651 0.28 4.39 27.86
CA VAL A 651 -0.60 3.39 28.47
C VAL A 651 0.19 2.11 28.70
N SER A 652 0.68 1.92 29.93
CA SER A 652 1.63 0.86 30.30
C SER A 652 1.03 -0.24 31.18
N SER A 653 -0.27 -0.54 31.01
CA SER A 653 -0.95 -1.51 31.87
C SER A 653 -0.28 -2.88 31.85
N LEU A 654 -0.09 -3.49 33.03
CA LEU A 654 0.48 -4.83 33.17
C LEU A 654 -0.50 -5.91 32.73
N HIS A 655 -1.80 -5.67 32.90
CA HIS A 655 -2.88 -6.46 32.35
C HIS A 655 -4.16 -5.62 32.37
N ASP A 656 -4.83 -5.47 31.23
CA ASP A 656 -6.05 -4.65 31.13
C ASP A 656 -7.01 -5.26 30.10
N GLY A 657 -8.30 -5.32 30.44
CA GLY A 657 -9.33 -5.91 29.58
C GLY A 657 -9.43 -5.20 28.23
N MET A 658 -9.32 -3.87 28.23
CA MET A 658 -9.32 -3.06 27.01
C MET A 658 -8.43 -1.82 27.12
N ASN A 659 -8.56 -1.02 28.17
CA ASN A 659 -8.02 0.34 28.30
C ASN A 659 -8.66 1.37 27.34
N LEU A 660 -9.67 2.10 27.85
CA LEU A 660 -10.35 3.14 27.08
C LEU A 660 -9.53 4.43 26.92
N VAL A 661 -8.62 4.74 27.85
CA VAL A 661 -7.78 5.95 27.77
C VAL A 661 -6.95 5.97 26.49
N ALA A 662 -6.45 4.82 26.05
CA ALA A 662 -5.79 4.68 24.76
C ALA A 662 -6.68 5.16 23.59
N LYS A 663 -7.95 4.74 23.59
CA LYS A 663 -8.93 5.13 22.57
C LYS A 663 -9.38 6.58 22.70
N GLU A 664 -9.51 7.08 23.92
CA GLU A 664 -9.81 8.49 24.22
C GLU A 664 -8.71 9.43 23.72
N PHE A 665 -7.44 9.06 23.91
CA PHE A 665 -6.31 9.81 23.37
C PHE A 665 -6.36 9.86 21.85
N VAL A 666 -6.52 8.70 21.19
CA VAL A 666 -6.63 8.63 19.74
C VAL A 666 -7.78 9.50 19.22
N ALA A 667 -8.96 9.42 19.86
CA ALA A 667 -10.12 10.24 19.50
C ALA A 667 -9.85 11.75 19.67
N ALA A 668 -9.08 12.16 20.69
CA ALA A 668 -8.77 13.56 20.94
C ALA A 668 -7.83 14.17 19.88
N GLN A 669 -6.99 13.36 19.22
CA GLN A 669 -5.87 13.83 18.39
C GLN A 669 -6.30 14.22 16.96
N GLU A 670 -7.10 15.27 16.79
CA GLU A 670 -7.68 15.70 15.50
C GLU A 670 -6.64 16.15 14.46
N ALA A 671 -5.53 16.75 14.91
CA ALA A 671 -4.45 17.19 14.03
C ALA A 671 -3.50 16.06 13.59
N GLY A 672 -3.66 14.87 14.18
CA GLY A 672 -2.86 13.68 13.85
C GLY A 672 -1.42 13.70 14.36
N ASP A 673 -1.05 14.62 15.25
CA ASP A 673 0.33 14.85 15.68
C ASP A 673 0.76 14.09 16.95
N GLY A 674 -0.20 13.59 17.73
CA GLY A 674 0.05 12.77 18.91
C GLY A 674 0.53 11.34 18.61
N ILE A 675 1.26 10.75 19.55
CA ILE A 675 1.75 9.36 19.48
C ILE A 675 1.26 8.58 20.69
N LEU A 676 0.76 7.37 20.45
CA LEU A 676 0.34 6.45 21.51
C LEU A 676 1.43 5.40 21.74
N ILE A 677 1.92 5.32 22.98
CA ILE A 677 2.71 4.19 23.50
C ILE A 677 1.75 3.30 24.27
N LEU A 678 1.65 2.02 23.89
CA LEU A 678 0.62 1.12 24.39
C LEU A 678 1.19 -0.25 24.78
N SER A 679 0.83 -0.71 25.97
CA SER A 679 1.18 -2.04 26.45
C SER A 679 0.55 -3.14 25.59
N GLU A 680 1.33 -4.17 25.26
CA GLU A 680 0.84 -5.39 24.63
C GLU A 680 -0.19 -6.16 25.49
N PHE A 681 -0.22 -5.89 26.80
CA PHE A 681 -1.14 -6.50 27.76
C PHE A 681 -2.44 -5.73 27.96
N ALA A 682 -2.68 -4.66 27.18
CA ALA A 682 -3.97 -3.98 27.12
C ALA A 682 -4.77 -4.47 25.91
N GLY A 683 -6.06 -4.78 26.10
CA GLY A 683 -6.91 -5.25 24.99
C GLY A 683 -6.96 -4.31 23.78
N ALA A 684 -6.83 -2.99 23.98
CA ALA A 684 -6.77 -1.99 22.92
C ALA A 684 -5.60 -2.21 21.95
N ALA A 685 -4.52 -2.88 22.36
CA ALA A 685 -3.38 -3.19 21.48
C ALA A 685 -3.77 -4.09 20.29
N ARG A 686 -4.88 -4.83 20.40
CA ARG A 686 -5.41 -5.65 19.30
C ARG A 686 -6.07 -4.83 18.20
N GLU A 687 -6.55 -3.62 18.52
CA GLU A 687 -7.20 -2.74 17.56
C GLU A 687 -6.31 -1.56 17.14
N LEU A 688 -5.44 -1.09 18.04
CA LEU A 688 -4.57 0.07 17.84
C LEU A 688 -3.14 -0.35 17.46
N ALA A 689 -3.01 -1.16 16.41
CA ALA A 689 -1.74 -1.77 16.01
C ALA A 689 -0.67 -0.77 15.52
N ASP A 690 -1.06 0.42 15.07
CA ASP A 690 -0.13 1.49 14.66
C ASP A 690 0.45 2.27 15.86
N ALA A 691 0.05 1.96 17.10
CA ALA A 691 0.69 2.46 18.31
C ALA A 691 2.12 1.91 18.47
N LEU A 692 2.93 2.56 19.30
CA LEU A 692 4.20 2.01 19.74
C LEU A 692 3.95 0.96 20.82
N ILE A 693 3.85 -0.29 20.40
CA ILE A 693 3.60 -1.42 21.31
C ILE A 693 4.82 -1.70 22.17
N ILE A 694 4.61 -1.77 23.48
CA ILE A 694 5.66 -2.03 24.47
C ILE A 694 5.32 -3.24 25.33
N ASN A 695 6.37 -3.87 25.86
CA ASN A 695 6.27 -4.70 27.04
C ASN A 695 6.63 -3.83 28.27
N PRO A 696 5.70 -3.54 29.19
CA PRO A 696 5.96 -2.68 30.35
C PRO A 696 7.01 -3.24 31.32
N TYR A 697 7.34 -4.53 31.25
CA TYR A 697 8.40 -5.14 32.06
C TYR A 697 9.81 -4.90 31.51
N ASP A 698 9.93 -4.46 30.26
CA ASP A 698 11.21 -4.13 29.62
C ASP A 698 11.48 -2.62 29.69
N THR A 699 12.00 -2.16 30.84
CA THR A 699 12.29 -0.75 31.08
C THR A 699 13.23 -0.13 30.03
N GLU A 700 14.18 -0.90 29.49
CA GLU A 700 15.14 -0.41 28.49
C GLU A 700 14.43 -0.12 27.16
N ARG A 701 13.68 -1.10 26.63
CA ARG A 701 12.92 -0.89 25.38
C ARG A 701 11.79 0.11 25.55
N PHE A 702 11.20 0.19 26.73
CA PHE A 702 10.18 1.20 27.03
C PHE A 702 10.79 2.61 26.98
N ALA A 703 11.97 2.82 27.58
CA ALA A 703 12.69 4.09 27.43
C ALA A 703 13.02 4.41 25.96
N ASP A 704 13.42 3.41 25.17
CA ASP A 704 13.66 3.58 23.73
C ASP A 704 12.39 3.91 22.95
N ALA A 705 11.24 3.37 23.34
CA ALA A 705 9.95 3.72 22.76
C ALA A 705 9.55 5.18 23.05
N ILE A 706 9.85 5.70 24.25
CA ILE A 706 9.66 7.11 24.58
C ILE A 706 10.56 7.99 23.70
N HIS A 707 11.85 7.64 23.56
CA HIS A 707 12.77 8.32 22.66
C HIS A 707 12.30 8.31 21.19
N HIS A 708 11.85 7.15 20.72
CA HIS A 708 11.34 6.98 19.36
C HIS A 708 10.09 7.84 19.14
N ALA A 709 9.16 7.87 20.09
CA ALA A 709 7.99 8.76 20.03
C ALA A 709 8.41 10.23 19.88
N MET A 710 9.40 10.68 20.66
CA MET A 710 9.84 12.08 20.61
C MET A 710 10.55 12.47 19.31
N THR A 711 11.20 11.51 18.65
CA THR A 711 11.97 11.73 17.41
C THR A 711 11.25 11.32 16.12
N MET A 712 10.07 10.70 16.23
CA MET A 712 9.31 10.19 15.08
C MET A 712 9.06 11.27 14.03
N ASP A 713 9.15 10.94 12.75
CA ASP A 713 8.88 11.88 11.68
C ASP A 713 7.42 12.36 11.70
N PRO A 714 7.12 13.66 11.53
CA PRO A 714 5.75 14.18 11.57
C PRO A 714 4.78 13.53 10.56
N GLN A 715 5.26 13.09 9.40
CA GLN A 715 4.44 12.37 8.43
C GLN A 715 4.09 10.97 8.95
N GLU A 716 5.05 10.27 9.56
CA GLU A 716 4.79 8.97 10.20
C GLU A 716 3.76 9.07 11.33
N ARG A 717 3.88 10.10 12.19
CA ARG A 717 2.91 10.36 13.28
C ARG A 717 1.48 10.48 12.76
N ARG A 718 1.28 11.33 11.73
CA ARG A 718 -0.03 11.55 11.11
C ARG A 718 -0.60 10.27 10.53
N VAL A 719 0.20 9.51 9.78
CA VAL A 719 -0.27 8.25 9.17
C VAL A 719 -0.70 7.24 10.23
N ARG A 720 0.07 7.08 11.31
CA ARG A 720 -0.27 6.18 12.43
C ARG A 720 -1.56 6.63 13.13
N MET A 721 -1.65 7.91 13.46
CA MET A 721 -2.81 8.46 14.17
C MET A 721 -4.09 8.41 13.32
N GLU A 722 -4.02 8.76 12.03
CA GLU A 722 -5.17 8.67 11.11
C GLU A 722 -5.75 7.25 11.01
N ARG A 723 -4.89 6.23 10.97
CA ARG A 723 -5.32 4.82 10.94
C ARG A 723 -5.99 4.41 12.25
N MET A 724 -5.38 4.73 13.39
CA MET A 724 -5.96 4.42 14.69
C MET A 724 -7.28 5.15 14.91
N ARG A 725 -7.37 6.42 14.52
CA ARG A 725 -8.61 7.21 14.59
C ARG A 725 -9.73 6.58 13.80
N ARG A 726 -9.46 6.15 12.57
CA ARG A 726 -10.45 5.45 11.74
C ARG A 726 -10.99 4.22 12.46
N VAL A 727 -10.13 3.42 13.08
CA VAL A 727 -10.56 2.23 13.85
C VAL A 727 -11.47 2.63 15.00
N VAL A 728 -11.11 3.66 15.78
CA VAL A 728 -11.92 4.11 16.93
C VAL A 728 -13.26 4.72 16.48
N GLU A 729 -13.28 5.47 15.37
CA GLU A 729 -14.48 6.08 14.79
C GLU A 729 -15.45 5.02 14.23
N GLU A 730 -14.95 4.04 13.48
CA GLU A 730 -15.74 2.94 12.90
C GLU A 730 -16.18 1.89 13.93
N ARG A 731 -15.42 1.74 15.01
CA ARG A 731 -15.67 0.81 16.12
C ARG A 731 -15.84 1.56 17.42
N ASN A 732 -16.73 2.55 17.41
CA ASN A 732 -17.05 3.34 18.60
C ASN A 732 -17.99 2.59 19.56
N VAL A 733 -18.31 3.24 20.68
CA VAL A 733 -19.15 2.63 21.72
C VAL A 733 -20.56 2.25 21.24
N TYR A 734 -21.11 2.99 20.27
CA TYR A 734 -22.43 2.76 19.73
C TYR A 734 -22.48 1.47 18.88
N ARG A 735 -21.41 1.19 18.12
CA ARG A 735 -21.27 -0.08 17.39
C ARG A 735 -21.19 -1.26 18.35
N TRP A 736 -20.42 -1.12 19.44
CA TRP A 736 -20.32 -2.15 20.48
C TRP A 736 -21.70 -2.49 21.05
N ALA A 737 -22.48 -1.46 21.41
CA ALA A 737 -23.82 -1.63 21.94
C ALA A 737 -24.76 -2.31 20.95
N ALA A 738 -24.78 -1.83 19.71
CA ALA A 738 -25.62 -2.39 18.65
C ALA A 738 -25.32 -3.86 18.40
N SER A 739 -24.03 -4.23 18.34
CA SER A 739 -23.60 -5.62 18.10
C SER A 739 -24.05 -6.53 19.25
N PHE A 740 -23.83 -6.10 20.50
CA PHE A 740 -24.23 -6.89 21.67
C PHE A 740 -25.76 -7.04 21.77
N LEU A 741 -26.52 -5.97 21.54
CA LEU A 741 -27.98 -5.99 21.58
C LEU A 741 -28.57 -6.86 20.47
N ALA A 742 -28.00 -6.83 19.26
CA ALA A 742 -28.44 -7.68 18.14
C ALA A 742 -28.26 -9.16 18.45
N GLU A 743 -27.07 -9.55 18.93
CA GLU A 743 -26.79 -10.95 19.25
C GLU A 743 -27.66 -11.44 20.42
N LEU A 744 -27.87 -10.59 21.44
CA LEU A 744 -28.77 -10.92 22.54
C LEU A 744 -30.25 -10.99 22.10
N ALA A 745 -30.68 -10.21 21.12
CA ALA A 745 -32.02 -10.35 20.54
C ALA A 745 -32.18 -11.66 19.75
N ALA A 746 -31.13 -12.08 19.03
CA ALA A 746 -31.14 -13.26 18.18
C ALA A 746 -31.20 -14.59 18.96
N THR A 747 -30.77 -14.63 20.23
CA THR A 747 -30.84 -15.85 21.06
C THR A 747 -32.26 -16.42 21.18
N ARG A 748 -33.28 -15.55 21.13
CA ARG A 748 -34.70 -15.94 21.17
C ARG A 748 -35.17 -16.65 19.90
N ALA A 749 -34.61 -16.34 18.73
CA ALA A 749 -35.01 -16.96 17.47
C ALA A 749 -34.55 -18.44 17.39
N CYS A 750 -33.37 -18.74 17.93
CA CYS A 750 -32.77 -20.07 17.87
C CYS A 750 -33.52 -21.12 18.73
N GLY A 751 -34.24 -20.70 19.78
CA GLY A 751 -35.06 -21.60 20.61
C GLY A 751 -36.33 -22.12 19.94
N SER A 752 -36.73 -21.54 18.79
CA SER A 752 -37.99 -21.88 18.10
C SER A 752 -37.81 -22.63 16.78
N THR A 753 -36.59 -22.75 16.25
CA THR A 753 -36.34 -23.44 14.98
C THR A 753 -34.94 -24.07 14.95
N VAL A 754 -34.89 -25.40 15.09
CA VAL A 754 -33.80 -26.19 14.48
C VAL A 754 -33.97 -26.06 12.97
N GLY A 755 -33.29 -25.10 12.35
CA GLY A 755 -33.40 -24.88 10.91
C GLY A 755 -32.68 -23.61 10.42
N THR A 756 -31.41 -23.76 10.07
CA THR A 756 -30.63 -22.92 9.13
C THR A 756 -30.79 -21.40 9.24
N CYS A 757 -29.85 -20.74 9.92
CA CYS A 757 -29.62 -19.31 9.77
C CYS A 757 -28.65 -19.04 8.59
N PRO A 758 -28.95 -18.14 7.64
CA PRO A 758 -28.01 -17.75 6.61
C PRO A 758 -27.00 -16.75 7.18
N VAL A 759 -25.72 -17.07 7.01
CA VAL A 759 -24.58 -16.20 7.29
C VAL A 759 -24.68 -14.91 6.47
N ALA A 760 -24.69 -13.75 7.13
CA ALA A 760 -24.43 -12.47 6.49
C ALA A 760 -23.02 -12.01 6.88
N LEU A 761 -22.18 -11.84 5.85
CA LEU A 761 -20.80 -11.35 5.85
C LEU A 761 -20.68 -9.89 6.31
#